data_AF-A0A926IR26-F1
#
_entry.id   AF-A0A926IR26-F1
#
_cell.length_a   1.000
_cell.length_b   1.000
_cell.length_c   1.000
_cell.angle_alpha   90.00
_cell.angle_beta   90.00
_cell.angle_gamma   90.00
#
_symmetry.space_group_name_H-M   'P 1'
#
loop_
_entity.id
_entity.type
_entity.pdbx_description
1 polymer ?
#
loop_
_entity_poly.entity_id
_entity_poly.type
_entity_poly.pdbx_seq_one_letter_code
_entity_poly.pdbx_strand_id
1 'polypeptide(L)'
;MRNTIICGICILCFCCNKAFAQDKIGLYDLHYTLQTDLEDIGGRNVTWDDVHLIAALQGIVNRDNPQLYIFGVDRDQMDIDKYWWNKYRKKGEWLYRKETITYDSIEELVDAYANYIEGIVVYDENVASTSNVASAVAGAENLLPIRYDTDKQSLYTRLVLNGPKLDVKCWLINKDGTSMFTGEGIIPGTQRKSTGSIKNDPYIWYIENYMKKGKCNTEYAAYYLDQYWKKNPFAAVRNHHTLYNHDFFISKRAFFFDLSPWGDEPATDDPEQSVGTDLATLKEMLLLAYQQNKGDKFCYIGGFPSWAFKYTKHAGGIHDDVPTEWEFLRLISAYNAFKDADAISIGALANASFWQHFPLEKEYPQKWVTHQELKEKGLLKNDGTVDIKGRNFLVFYVGDYDASSWVSQCTPFIWDNPNRGKVPMMWAISPVLQERVPHVLHNFRKTATKNDYFVSADNGAGYLSPGMLQEPRGISGLSSGLQAWSNHCKPYYKRWGLSITGFIVDGYAPALNREGMECYYSFSSNGVVPQHLPSDATLFADMPLLRADYDVNDINPEDAAKTIVNRIKERKGIPFHWFRNILKDPTWYLQVVEELKKLDEKICLLDAPSFFELLRIYLDNNIPFAGGTGTEEDPFLISTPQQFDCIRNYRNQCFRLMNDIDFSGYVREDGSGWWPLGEWGNGERAIERFNGIFDGNGYSVTNLHIEMKAHDLSIFGVVENAEIKNLKVENCVIIGEGRLGVLSGATFSSKIENVSIINSRCENRLSDHGSNAGGLTGPLYQSVIENCLVKGGYVFAKDCVGGISSSMSSDSQIINSYSDCDIEGTSNVGGIVGKVN
;
A
#
# COMPACT_ATOMS: atom_id res chain seq x y z
N MET A 1 -3.52 51.76 -46.79
CA MET A 1 -4.57 51.75 -47.84
C MET A 1 -4.62 50.33 -48.42
N ARG A 2 -5.75 49.64 -48.19
CA ARG A 2 -6.27 48.42 -48.85
C ARG A 2 -5.37 47.16 -48.98
N ASN A 3 -5.98 46.04 -48.54
CA ASN A 3 -5.77 44.64 -48.95
C ASN A 3 -4.70 43.81 -48.22
N THR A 4 -5.01 43.32 -47.00
CA THR A 4 -4.72 41.92 -46.59
C THR A 4 -5.63 41.48 -45.43
N ILE A 5 -6.88 41.13 -45.72
CA ILE A 5 -7.71 40.27 -44.86
C ILE A 5 -8.27 39.21 -45.79
N ILE A 6 -7.93 37.95 -45.53
CA ILE A 6 -8.37 36.66 -46.08
C ILE A 6 -7.11 35.78 -46.22
N CYS A 7 -6.68 35.20 -45.11
CA CYS A 7 -5.75 34.07 -45.10
C CYS A 7 -5.85 33.24 -43.80
N GLY A 8 -7.07 33.09 -43.26
CA GLY A 8 -7.29 32.49 -41.93
C GLY A 8 -8.48 31.54 -41.80
N ILE A 9 -8.96 30.92 -42.89
CA ILE A 9 -10.12 29.99 -42.84
C ILE A 9 -9.89 28.63 -43.56
N CYS A 10 -8.72 28.34 -44.14
CA CYS A 10 -8.55 27.09 -44.94
C CYS A 10 -7.51 26.08 -44.42
N ILE A 11 -7.07 26.14 -43.16
CA ILE A 11 -6.17 25.12 -42.56
C ILE A 11 -6.71 24.64 -41.19
N LEU A 12 -7.99 24.24 -41.15
CA LEU A 12 -8.62 23.62 -39.98
C LEU A 12 -9.63 22.51 -40.34
N CYS A 13 -9.56 21.96 -41.57
CA CYS A 13 -10.48 20.93 -42.04
C CYS A 13 -9.80 19.69 -42.65
N PHE A 14 -8.58 19.35 -42.23
CA PHE A 14 -7.95 18.07 -42.58
C PHE A 14 -7.28 17.45 -41.36
N CYS A 15 -8.13 16.93 -40.45
CA CYS A 15 -7.86 15.79 -39.54
C CYS A 15 -9.12 15.39 -38.74
N CYS A 16 -10.33 15.68 -39.24
CA CYS A 16 -11.56 15.06 -38.73
C CYS A 16 -11.97 13.95 -39.69
N ASN A 17 -11.47 12.75 -39.47
CA ASN A 17 -12.11 11.52 -39.91
C ASN A 17 -11.46 10.32 -39.22
N LYS A 18 -12.06 9.93 -38.08
CA LYS A 18 -12.35 8.55 -37.68
C LYS A 18 -12.83 8.56 -36.22
N ALA A 19 -14.09 8.91 -36.03
CA ALA A 19 -14.84 8.54 -34.84
C ALA A 19 -16.27 8.23 -35.32
N PHE A 20 -16.43 7.08 -35.97
CA PHE A 20 -17.75 6.48 -36.06
C PHE A 20 -17.99 5.82 -34.69
N ALA A 21 -18.45 6.62 -33.71
CA ALA A 21 -19.16 6.03 -32.59
C ALA A 21 -20.36 5.32 -33.21
N GLN A 22 -20.48 4.02 -32.94
CA GLN A 22 -21.71 3.33 -33.26
C GLN A 22 -22.77 3.95 -32.34
N ASP A 23 -23.91 4.37 -32.91
CA ASP A 23 -25.01 4.99 -32.12
C ASP A 23 -25.63 3.99 -31.11
N LYS A 24 -25.29 2.69 -31.24
CA LYS A 24 -25.81 1.57 -30.45
C LYS A 24 -24.68 0.90 -29.67
N ILE A 25 -25.00 0.44 -28.47
CA ILE A 25 -24.11 -0.39 -27.64
C ILE A 25 -24.18 -1.84 -28.13
N GLY A 26 -23.06 -2.41 -28.53
CA GLY A 26 -22.93 -3.83 -28.82
C GLY A 26 -23.03 -4.67 -27.55
N LEU A 27 -23.74 -5.79 -27.63
CA LEU A 27 -23.92 -6.77 -26.58
C LEU A 27 -23.39 -8.13 -27.05
N TYR A 28 -22.60 -8.80 -26.23
CA TYR A 28 -22.11 -10.15 -26.49
C TYR A 28 -22.12 -10.99 -25.20
N ASP A 29 -22.51 -12.26 -25.30
CA ASP A 29 -22.67 -13.17 -24.16
C ASP A 29 -21.62 -14.30 -24.21
N LEU A 30 -20.68 -14.27 -23.26
CA LEU A 30 -19.62 -15.25 -23.06
C LEU A 30 -19.99 -16.36 -22.06
N HIS A 31 -21.22 -16.43 -21.53
CA HIS A 31 -21.58 -17.43 -20.53
C HIS A 31 -21.44 -18.88 -21.02
N TYR A 32 -21.43 -19.13 -22.32
CA TYR A 32 -21.14 -20.47 -22.85
C TYR A 32 -19.75 -20.97 -22.43
N THR A 33 -18.77 -20.06 -22.23
CA THR A 33 -17.42 -20.40 -21.74
C THR A 33 -17.43 -20.92 -20.31
N LEU A 34 -18.50 -20.64 -19.55
CA LEU A 34 -18.75 -21.13 -18.19
C LEU A 34 -19.33 -22.55 -18.16
N GLN A 35 -19.66 -23.11 -19.33
CA GLN A 35 -20.32 -24.41 -19.49
C GLN A 35 -19.48 -25.42 -20.27
N THR A 36 -18.31 -25.02 -20.80
CA THR A 36 -17.37 -25.95 -21.47
C THR A 36 -16.84 -27.01 -20.48
N ASP A 37 -16.37 -28.14 -21.01
CA ASP A 37 -15.68 -29.15 -20.19
C ASP A 37 -14.21 -28.77 -20.00
N LEU A 38 -13.79 -28.50 -18.77
CA LEU A 38 -12.43 -28.09 -18.46
C LEU A 38 -11.45 -29.27 -18.26
N GLU A 39 -11.96 -30.50 -18.21
CA GLU A 39 -11.10 -31.70 -18.26
C GLU A 39 -10.56 -31.89 -19.70
N ASP A 40 -11.36 -31.54 -20.70
CA ASP A 40 -10.99 -31.56 -22.11
C ASP A 40 -10.05 -30.38 -22.50
N ILE A 41 -9.09 -30.65 -23.39
CA ILE A 41 -8.19 -29.61 -23.91
C ILE A 41 -8.96 -28.62 -24.78
N GLY A 42 -9.91 -29.10 -25.60
CA GLY A 42 -10.74 -28.24 -26.45
C GLY A 42 -11.60 -27.29 -25.63
N GLY A 43 -12.24 -27.78 -24.57
CA GLY A 43 -13.04 -26.93 -23.68
C GLY A 43 -12.21 -25.87 -22.93
N ARG A 44 -10.99 -26.21 -22.47
CA ARG A 44 -10.03 -25.22 -21.92
C ARG A 44 -9.59 -24.18 -22.95
N ASN A 45 -9.33 -24.61 -24.18
CA ASN A 45 -8.93 -23.73 -25.27
C ASN A 45 -10.04 -22.73 -25.61
N VAL A 46 -11.30 -23.19 -25.72
CA VAL A 46 -12.45 -22.30 -25.95
C VAL A 46 -12.60 -21.28 -24.82
N THR A 47 -12.55 -21.72 -23.55
CA THR A 47 -12.67 -20.79 -22.42
C THR A 47 -11.56 -19.75 -22.40
N TRP A 48 -10.32 -20.14 -22.68
CA TRP A 48 -9.20 -19.20 -22.67
C TRP A 48 -9.21 -18.28 -23.88
N ASP A 49 -9.23 -18.85 -25.09
CA ASP A 49 -9.01 -18.12 -26.33
C ASP A 49 -10.16 -17.13 -26.61
N ASP A 50 -11.42 -17.54 -26.39
CA ASP A 50 -12.58 -16.67 -26.65
C ASP A 50 -12.63 -15.50 -25.66
N VAL A 51 -12.41 -15.75 -24.36
CA VAL A 51 -12.43 -14.66 -23.37
C VAL A 51 -11.24 -13.73 -23.56
N HIS A 52 -10.06 -14.24 -23.93
CA HIS A 52 -8.86 -13.42 -24.18
C HIS A 52 -9.06 -12.48 -25.36
N LEU A 53 -9.57 -13.01 -26.49
CA LEU A 53 -9.86 -12.20 -27.68
C LEU A 53 -10.92 -11.15 -27.39
N ILE A 54 -12.02 -11.53 -26.75
CA ILE A 54 -13.14 -10.61 -26.48
C ILE A 54 -12.76 -9.52 -25.47
N ALA A 55 -12.02 -9.84 -24.41
CA ALA A 55 -11.54 -8.82 -23.47
C ALA A 55 -10.62 -7.80 -24.18
N ALA A 56 -9.76 -8.26 -25.09
CA ALA A 56 -8.91 -7.38 -25.89
C ALA A 56 -9.71 -6.50 -26.86
N LEU A 57 -10.64 -7.10 -27.61
CA LEU A 57 -11.54 -6.37 -28.49
C LEU A 57 -12.31 -5.30 -27.72
N GLN A 58 -12.88 -5.68 -26.57
CA GLN A 58 -13.61 -4.78 -25.69
C GLN A 58 -12.72 -3.61 -25.24
N GLY A 59 -11.50 -3.87 -24.78
CA GLY A 59 -10.57 -2.83 -24.36
C GLY A 59 -10.20 -1.85 -25.48
N ILE A 60 -10.02 -2.34 -26.70
CA ILE A 60 -9.71 -1.51 -27.88
C ILE A 60 -10.92 -0.65 -28.26
N VAL A 61 -12.10 -1.27 -28.38
CA VAL A 61 -13.35 -0.63 -28.82
C VAL A 61 -13.84 0.39 -27.80
N ASN A 62 -13.70 0.09 -26.50
CA ASN A 62 -14.15 0.96 -25.43
C ASN A 62 -13.15 2.04 -25.01
N ARG A 63 -11.98 2.14 -25.65
CA ARG A 63 -10.91 3.05 -25.22
C ARG A 63 -11.39 4.49 -25.05
N ASP A 64 -12.15 4.99 -26.03
CA ASP A 64 -12.58 6.38 -26.06
C ASP A 64 -14.08 6.57 -25.74
N ASN A 65 -14.91 5.54 -25.89
CA ASN A 65 -16.36 5.60 -25.68
C ASN A 65 -16.94 4.24 -25.22
N PRO A 66 -18.06 4.18 -24.48
CA PRO A 66 -18.66 2.93 -24.03
C PRO A 66 -19.49 2.29 -25.16
N GLN A 67 -18.86 1.44 -25.97
CA GLN A 67 -19.41 0.91 -27.22
C GLN A 67 -19.79 -0.58 -27.14
N LEU A 68 -19.03 -1.39 -26.39
CA LEU A 68 -19.22 -2.85 -26.29
C LEU A 68 -19.37 -3.29 -24.83
N TYR A 69 -20.46 -3.99 -24.53
CA TYR A 69 -20.77 -4.58 -23.24
C TYR A 69 -20.84 -6.11 -23.34
N ILE A 70 -20.22 -6.79 -22.38
CA ILE A 70 -20.02 -8.23 -22.34
C ILE A 70 -20.75 -8.82 -21.14
N PHE A 71 -21.39 -9.97 -21.30
CA PHE A 71 -21.91 -10.77 -20.19
C PHE A 71 -20.99 -11.98 -20.02
N GLY A 72 -20.44 -12.19 -18.83
CA GLY A 72 -19.40 -13.20 -18.63
C GLY A 72 -19.12 -13.60 -17.17
N VAL A 73 -19.47 -12.75 -16.21
CA VAL A 73 -19.10 -12.91 -14.81
C VAL A 73 -20.31 -13.26 -13.95
N ASP A 74 -20.33 -14.51 -13.49
CA ASP A 74 -21.27 -15.04 -12.52
C ASP A 74 -20.62 -15.18 -11.14
N ARG A 75 -21.43 -14.95 -10.10
CA ARG A 75 -21.11 -15.29 -8.70
C ARG A 75 -22.34 -15.86 -8.00
N ASP A 76 -22.22 -17.03 -7.39
CA ASP A 76 -23.28 -17.62 -6.56
C ASP A 76 -24.66 -17.63 -7.27
N GLN A 77 -24.68 -17.97 -8.56
CA GLN A 77 -25.86 -17.96 -9.46
C GLN A 77 -26.43 -16.57 -9.78
N MET A 78 -25.74 -15.49 -9.40
CA MET A 78 -26.04 -14.12 -9.82
C MET A 78 -25.16 -13.72 -11.00
N ASP A 79 -25.81 -13.31 -12.09
CA ASP A 79 -25.17 -12.65 -13.22
C ASP A 79 -24.85 -11.20 -12.87
N ILE A 80 -23.57 -10.94 -12.58
CA ILE A 80 -23.11 -9.64 -12.07
C ILE A 80 -23.19 -8.58 -13.18
N ASP A 81 -22.91 -8.96 -14.41
CA ASP A 81 -22.95 -8.06 -15.56
C ASP A 81 -24.38 -7.62 -15.89
N LYS A 82 -25.36 -8.54 -15.86
CA LYS A 82 -26.78 -8.21 -16.00
C LYS A 82 -27.32 -7.45 -14.81
N TYR A 83 -26.85 -7.70 -13.58
CA TYR A 83 -27.25 -6.92 -12.41
C TYR A 83 -26.96 -5.43 -12.63
N TRP A 84 -25.72 -5.07 -12.99
CA TRP A 84 -25.32 -3.68 -13.21
C TRP A 84 -25.97 -3.07 -14.45
N TRP A 85 -26.01 -3.82 -15.54
CA TRP A 85 -26.70 -3.40 -16.76
C TRP A 85 -28.16 -3.04 -16.47
N ASN A 86 -28.92 -3.95 -15.85
CA ASN A 86 -30.33 -3.75 -15.56
C ASN A 86 -30.57 -2.60 -14.58
N LYS A 87 -29.68 -2.42 -13.60
CA LYS A 87 -29.75 -1.29 -12.67
C LYS A 87 -29.69 0.04 -13.42
N TYR A 88 -28.70 0.22 -14.27
CA TYR A 88 -28.49 1.50 -14.98
C TYR A 88 -29.34 1.67 -16.24
N ARG A 89 -30.12 0.66 -16.63
CA ARG A 89 -31.16 0.74 -17.66
C ARG A 89 -32.50 1.28 -17.14
N LYS A 90 -32.69 1.41 -15.83
CA LYS A 90 -33.92 1.94 -15.22
C LYS A 90 -34.15 3.40 -15.62
N LYS A 91 -35.41 3.85 -15.58
CA LYS A 91 -35.77 5.24 -15.90
C LYS A 91 -35.00 6.22 -14.99
N GLY A 92 -34.30 7.18 -15.61
CA GLY A 92 -33.50 8.19 -14.91
C GLY A 92 -32.02 7.84 -14.77
N GLU A 93 -31.62 6.63 -15.14
CA GLU A 93 -30.25 6.15 -15.06
C GLU A 93 -29.48 6.29 -16.39
N TRP A 94 -28.15 6.18 -16.32
CA TRP A 94 -27.23 6.51 -17.43
C TRP A 94 -27.50 5.75 -18.74
N LEU A 95 -27.90 4.48 -18.66
CA LEU A 95 -28.16 3.64 -19.84
C LEU A 95 -29.63 3.67 -20.29
N TYR A 96 -30.49 4.45 -19.63
CA TYR A 96 -31.89 4.55 -19.99
C TYR A 96 -32.06 5.01 -21.44
N ARG A 97 -32.80 4.23 -22.25
CA ARG A 97 -33.05 4.45 -23.69
C ARG A 97 -31.83 4.39 -24.61
N LYS A 98 -30.65 4.01 -24.12
CA LYS A 98 -29.52 3.69 -25.01
C LYS A 98 -29.92 2.53 -25.92
N GLU A 99 -29.70 2.68 -27.22
CA GLU A 99 -29.98 1.60 -28.17
C GLU A 99 -28.91 0.52 -28.08
N THR A 100 -29.30 -0.72 -28.38
CA THR A 100 -28.41 -1.89 -28.30
C THR A 100 -28.48 -2.70 -29.58
N ILE A 101 -27.41 -3.45 -29.85
CA ILE A 101 -27.33 -4.48 -30.87
C ILE A 101 -26.67 -5.72 -30.28
N THR A 102 -27.21 -6.91 -30.52
CA THR A 102 -26.65 -8.17 -30.05
C THR A 102 -25.93 -8.87 -31.18
N TYR A 103 -24.78 -9.47 -30.89
CA TYR A 103 -24.00 -10.28 -31.82
C TYR A 103 -24.03 -11.74 -31.37
N ASP A 104 -24.16 -12.67 -32.32
CA ASP A 104 -24.36 -14.09 -32.02
C ASP A 104 -23.07 -14.91 -32.19
N SER A 105 -22.03 -14.33 -32.81
CA SER A 105 -20.72 -14.98 -33.00
C SER A 105 -19.54 -14.01 -32.86
N ILE A 106 -18.36 -14.55 -32.58
CA ILE A 106 -17.11 -13.78 -32.51
C ILE A 106 -16.78 -13.19 -33.87
N GLU A 107 -17.01 -13.94 -34.96
CA GLU A 107 -16.78 -13.49 -36.33
C GLU A 107 -17.61 -12.24 -36.66
N GLU A 108 -18.92 -12.26 -36.38
CA GLU A 108 -19.79 -11.10 -36.58
C GLU A 108 -19.37 -9.90 -35.73
N LEU A 109 -18.95 -10.15 -34.49
CA LEU A 109 -18.51 -9.11 -33.58
C LEU A 109 -17.20 -8.46 -34.07
N VAL A 110 -16.23 -9.27 -34.47
CA VAL A 110 -14.95 -8.80 -35.04
C VAL A 110 -15.20 -8.01 -36.32
N ASP A 111 -16.06 -8.49 -37.21
CA ASP A 111 -16.42 -7.78 -38.44
C ASP A 111 -17.10 -6.43 -38.14
N ALA A 112 -18.01 -6.40 -37.16
CA ALA A 112 -18.71 -5.18 -36.77
C ALA A 112 -17.76 -4.10 -36.24
N TYR A 113 -16.67 -4.50 -35.58
CA TYR A 113 -15.68 -3.60 -35.00
C TYR A 113 -14.35 -3.57 -35.76
N ALA A 114 -14.30 -4.08 -37.00
CA ALA A 114 -13.06 -4.18 -37.80
C ALA A 114 -12.33 -2.84 -37.95
N ASN A 115 -13.04 -1.71 -37.94
CA ASN A 115 -12.45 -0.36 -38.04
C ASN A 115 -11.62 0.05 -36.81
N TYR A 116 -11.76 -0.65 -35.69
CA TYR A 116 -10.98 -0.42 -34.46
C TYR A 116 -9.72 -1.29 -34.41
N ILE A 117 -9.59 -2.28 -35.28
CA ILE A 117 -8.61 -3.36 -35.22
C ILE A 117 -7.59 -3.19 -36.35
N GLU A 118 -6.31 -3.24 -36.04
CA GLU A 118 -5.21 -3.07 -37.03
C GLU A 118 -4.58 -4.41 -37.46
N GLY A 119 -5.07 -5.52 -36.90
CA GLY A 119 -4.66 -6.90 -37.21
C GLY A 119 -4.60 -7.75 -35.95
N ILE A 120 -3.71 -8.75 -35.93
CA ILE A 120 -3.55 -9.65 -34.79
C ILE A 120 -2.10 -9.80 -34.33
N VAL A 121 -1.96 -10.14 -33.05
CA VAL A 121 -0.73 -10.67 -32.44
C VAL A 121 -0.93 -12.14 -32.14
N VAL A 122 -0.09 -13.00 -32.73
CA VAL A 122 -0.16 -14.45 -32.55
C VAL A 122 0.82 -14.88 -31.47
N TYR A 123 0.35 -15.66 -30.50
CA TYR A 123 1.15 -16.12 -29.35
C TYR A 123 1.27 -17.64 -29.26
N ASP A 124 2.26 -18.10 -28.49
CA ASP A 124 2.70 -19.49 -28.41
C ASP A 124 2.07 -20.20 -27.23
N GLU A 125 1.38 -21.32 -27.44
CA GLU A 125 0.82 -22.15 -26.36
C GLU A 125 1.88 -22.75 -25.42
N ASN A 126 3.09 -22.99 -25.94
CA ASN A 126 4.16 -23.65 -25.17
C ASN A 126 4.92 -22.69 -24.26
N VAL A 127 4.78 -21.38 -24.46
CA VAL A 127 5.43 -20.34 -23.65
C VAL A 127 4.35 -19.45 -23.03
N ALA A 128 3.98 -19.75 -21.79
CA ALA A 128 2.80 -19.20 -21.11
C ALA A 128 2.75 -17.65 -21.13
N SER A 129 3.87 -17.01 -20.81
CA SER A 129 4.01 -15.55 -20.73
C SER A 129 3.78 -14.81 -22.05
N THR A 130 3.84 -15.49 -23.19
CA THR A 130 3.53 -14.85 -24.49
C THR A 130 2.07 -14.39 -24.59
N SER A 131 1.16 -15.01 -23.85
CA SER A 131 -0.25 -14.57 -23.77
C SER A 131 -0.42 -13.20 -23.08
N ASN A 132 0.35 -12.93 -22.04
CA ASN A 132 0.40 -11.62 -21.39
C ASN A 132 1.07 -10.57 -22.29
N VAL A 133 2.19 -10.92 -22.92
CA VAL A 133 2.84 -10.04 -23.91
C VAL A 133 1.89 -9.72 -25.07
N ALA A 134 1.08 -10.69 -25.51
CA ALA A 134 0.05 -10.47 -26.52
C ALA A 134 -1.02 -9.47 -26.07
N SER A 135 -1.48 -9.52 -24.82
CA SER A 135 -2.38 -8.48 -24.25
C SER A 135 -1.74 -7.10 -24.26
N ALA A 136 -0.46 -7.00 -23.89
CA ALA A 136 0.26 -5.73 -23.87
C ALA A 136 0.47 -5.14 -25.29
N VAL A 137 0.76 -6.01 -26.26
CA VAL A 137 0.87 -5.64 -27.68
C VAL A 137 -0.50 -5.26 -28.26
N ALA A 138 -1.56 -5.97 -27.89
CA ALA A 138 -2.94 -5.67 -28.28
C ALA A 138 -3.34 -4.23 -27.90
N GLY A 139 -3.05 -3.84 -26.65
CA GLY A 139 -3.27 -2.46 -26.20
C GLY A 139 -2.42 -1.43 -26.95
N ALA A 140 -1.13 -1.71 -27.15
CA ALA A 140 -0.19 -0.78 -27.77
C ALA A 140 -0.51 -0.50 -29.26
N GLU A 141 -0.92 -1.53 -30.01
CA GLU A 141 -1.02 -1.49 -31.48
C GLU A 141 -2.43 -1.79 -32.03
N ASN A 142 -3.45 -1.91 -31.17
CA ASN A 142 -4.83 -2.23 -31.55
C ASN A 142 -4.94 -3.58 -32.28
N LEU A 143 -4.22 -4.59 -31.78
CA LEU A 143 -4.22 -5.94 -32.34
C LEU A 143 -5.08 -6.87 -31.48
N LEU A 144 -5.69 -7.90 -32.08
CA LEU A 144 -6.32 -8.97 -31.30
C LEU A 144 -5.30 -10.05 -30.94
N PRO A 145 -5.24 -10.51 -29.67
CA PRO A 145 -4.41 -11.64 -29.29
C PRO A 145 -5.08 -12.95 -29.68
N ILE A 146 -4.36 -13.83 -30.39
CA ILE A 146 -4.84 -15.14 -30.81
C ILE A 146 -3.75 -16.20 -30.59
N ARG A 147 -4.08 -17.30 -29.92
CA ARG A 147 -3.18 -18.46 -29.76
C ARG A 147 -2.94 -19.11 -31.11
N TYR A 148 -1.69 -19.42 -31.43
CA TYR A 148 -1.39 -20.23 -32.61
C TYR A 148 -1.95 -21.65 -32.42
N ASP A 149 -2.93 -22.02 -33.25
CA ASP A 149 -3.54 -23.34 -33.24
C ASP A 149 -4.15 -23.64 -34.60
N THR A 150 -3.67 -24.67 -35.30
CA THR A 150 -4.18 -25.04 -36.62
C THR A 150 -5.36 -26.03 -36.58
N ASP A 151 -5.89 -26.35 -35.40
CA ASP A 151 -7.14 -27.11 -35.29
C ASP A 151 -8.27 -26.38 -36.03
N LYS A 152 -9.17 -27.14 -36.65
CA LYS A 152 -10.28 -26.60 -37.45
C LYS A 152 -11.21 -25.68 -36.67
N GLN A 153 -11.36 -25.91 -35.36
CA GLN A 153 -12.27 -25.15 -34.50
C GLN A 153 -11.59 -23.99 -33.75
N SER A 154 -10.26 -23.86 -33.86
CA SER A 154 -9.52 -22.81 -33.17
C SER A 154 -9.88 -21.41 -33.69
N LEU A 155 -9.72 -20.38 -32.85
CA LEU A 155 -9.87 -18.99 -33.27
C LEU A 155 -8.87 -18.61 -34.37
N TYR A 156 -7.65 -19.15 -34.32
CA TYR A 156 -6.65 -18.92 -35.37
C TYR A 156 -7.14 -19.42 -36.73
N THR A 157 -7.67 -20.64 -36.79
CA THR A 157 -8.23 -21.16 -38.04
C THR A 157 -9.47 -20.36 -38.47
N ARG A 158 -10.36 -20.03 -37.53
CA ARG A 158 -11.62 -19.32 -37.82
C ARG A 158 -11.43 -17.88 -38.28
N LEU A 159 -10.49 -17.13 -37.71
CA LEU A 159 -10.30 -15.68 -37.94
C LEU A 159 -9.07 -15.32 -38.79
N VAL A 160 -8.12 -16.23 -38.96
CA VAL A 160 -6.83 -15.96 -39.64
C VAL A 160 -6.68 -16.79 -40.91
N LEU A 161 -6.88 -18.11 -40.82
CA LEU A 161 -6.76 -19.00 -41.98
C LEU A 161 -8.01 -18.96 -42.87
N ASN A 162 -9.20 -18.88 -42.26
CA ASN A 162 -10.50 -18.97 -42.93
C ASN A 162 -11.25 -17.64 -42.96
N GLY A 163 -12.22 -17.43 -42.06
CA GLY A 163 -12.99 -16.18 -41.95
C GLY A 163 -12.13 -15.04 -41.38
N PRO A 164 -12.67 -13.81 -41.35
CA PRO A 164 -12.15 -12.53 -41.91
C PRO A 164 -10.74 -12.40 -42.53
N LYS A 165 -9.83 -13.37 -42.34
CA LYS A 165 -8.43 -13.36 -42.77
C LYS A 165 -7.67 -12.17 -42.22
N LEU A 166 -7.77 -11.98 -40.91
CA LEU A 166 -7.08 -10.89 -40.23
C LEU A 166 -5.56 -11.01 -40.42
N ASP A 167 -4.92 -9.89 -40.74
CA ASP A 167 -3.48 -9.83 -40.94
C ASP A 167 -2.72 -10.07 -39.63
N VAL A 168 -1.75 -10.99 -39.65
CA VAL A 168 -0.81 -11.14 -38.53
C VAL A 168 0.25 -10.04 -38.60
N LYS A 169 0.21 -9.10 -37.64
CA LYS A 169 1.16 -7.98 -37.55
C LYS A 169 2.31 -8.26 -36.59
N CYS A 170 2.07 -9.06 -35.56
CA CYS A 170 3.09 -9.43 -34.58
C CYS A 170 3.09 -10.96 -34.35
N TRP A 171 4.28 -11.54 -34.37
CA TRP A 171 4.51 -12.96 -34.11
C TRP A 171 5.32 -13.11 -32.83
N LEU A 172 4.73 -13.74 -31.81
CA LEU A 172 5.43 -14.15 -30.58
C LEU A 172 5.80 -15.65 -30.62
N ILE A 173 5.72 -16.23 -31.81
CA ILE A 173 6.00 -17.62 -32.18
C ILE A 173 6.59 -17.62 -33.60
N ASN A 174 7.39 -18.62 -33.97
CA ASN A 174 7.80 -18.75 -35.36
C ASN A 174 6.61 -19.12 -36.26
N LYS A 175 6.67 -18.72 -37.53
CA LYS A 175 5.57 -18.94 -38.51
C LYS A 175 5.29 -20.41 -38.80
N ASP A 176 6.22 -21.30 -38.49
CA ASP A 176 6.07 -22.75 -38.61
C ASP A 176 5.42 -23.39 -37.37
N GLY A 177 5.09 -22.58 -36.34
CA GLY A 177 4.50 -23.02 -35.09
C GLY A 177 5.52 -23.44 -34.02
N THR A 178 6.82 -23.29 -34.26
CA THR A 178 7.86 -23.55 -33.25
C THR A 178 8.06 -22.36 -32.33
N SER A 179 8.44 -22.62 -31.08
CA SER A 179 8.67 -21.56 -30.09
C SER A 179 9.80 -20.61 -30.51
N MET A 180 9.49 -19.32 -30.48
CA MET A 180 10.46 -18.26 -30.75
C MET A 180 11.39 -18.02 -29.54
N PHE A 181 10.86 -18.18 -28.33
CA PHE A 181 11.58 -17.99 -27.08
C PHE A 181 12.00 -19.35 -26.54
N THR A 182 13.31 -19.59 -26.45
CA THR A 182 13.87 -20.89 -26.07
C THR A 182 14.65 -20.86 -24.76
N GLY A 183 14.76 -19.70 -24.10
CA GLY A 183 15.58 -19.57 -22.89
C GLY A 183 17.09 -19.60 -23.16
N GLU A 184 17.50 -19.45 -24.43
CA GLU A 184 18.89 -19.54 -24.85
C GLU A 184 19.25 -18.48 -25.90
N GLY A 185 20.55 -18.20 -26.04
CA GLY A 185 21.07 -17.37 -27.12
C GLY A 185 20.73 -15.88 -27.00
N ILE A 186 20.35 -15.26 -28.12
CA ILE A 186 19.92 -13.85 -28.20
C ILE A 186 18.42 -13.83 -28.37
N ILE A 187 17.72 -13.05 -27.55
CA ILE A 187 16.26 -12.92 -27.63
C ILE A 187 15.88 -12.34 -29.00
N PRO A 188 15.05 -13.03 -29.80
CA PRO A 188 14.79 -12.67 -31.18
C PRO A 188 14.32 -11.22 -31.37
N GLY A 189 14.88 -10.52 -32.36
CA GLY A 189 14.53 -9.11 -32.61
C GLY A 189 15.10 -8.11 -31.58
N THR A 190 16.01 -8.55 -30.69
CA THR A 190 16.71 -7.70 -29.73
C THR A 190 18.23 -7.90 -29.82
N GLN A 191 18.99 -7.14 -29.02
CA GLN A 191 20.42 -7.40 -28.77
C GLN A 191 20.67 -7.99 -27.37
N ARG A 192 19.61 -8.32 -26.62
CA ARG A 192 19.70 -8.87 -25.27
C ARG A 192 19.94 -10.37 -25.37
N LYS A 193 20.90 -10.87 -24.59
CA LYS A 193 21.02 -12.31 -24.35
C LYS A 193 19.79 -12.79 -23.59
N SER A 194 19.42 -14.05 -23.81
CA SER A 194 18.39 -14.71 -23.02
C SER A 194 18.72 -14.62 -21.53
N THR A 195 17.67 -14.56 -20.73
CA THR A 195 17.74 -14.64 -19.27
C THR A 195 18.05 -16.05 -18.77
N GLY A 196 18.04 -17.06 -19.64
CA GLY A 196 18.06 -18.47 -19.24
C GLY A 196 16.66 -19.01 -18.91
N SER A 197 15.60 -18.20 -19.08
CA SER A 197 14.22 -18.54 -18.75
C SER A 197 13.32 -18.33 -19.97
N ILE A 198 12.64 -19.40 -20.38
CA ILE A 198 11.62 -19.36 -21.44
C ILE A 198 10.47 -18.43 -21.08
N LYS A 199 10.18 -18.30 -19.77
CA LYS A 199 9.13 -17.41 -19.24
C LYS A 199 9.53 -15.94 -19.34
N ASN A 200 10.76 -15.58 -18.98
CA ASN A 200 11.19 -14.18 -18.88
C ASN A 200 11.55 -13.54 -20.23
N ASP A 201 12.06 -14.31 -21.18
CA ASP A 201 12.49 -13.79 -22.48
C ASP A 201 11.40 -13.03 -23.25
N PRO A 202 10.12 -13.45 -23.27
CA PRO A 202 9.01 -12.66 -23.80
C PRO A 202 8.85 -11.27 -23.15
N TYR A 203 9.03 -11.17 -21.83
CA TYR A 203 8.92 -9.88 -21.12
C TYR A 203 10.11 -8.97 -21.46
N ILE A 204 11.33 -9.52 -21.53
CA ILE A 204 12.50 -8.75 -22.00
C ILE A 204 12.31 -8.28 -23.44
N TRP A 205 11.76 -9.12 -24.31
CA TRP A 205 11.40 -8.72 -25.67
C TRP A 205 10.43 -7.55 -25.69
N TYR A 206 9.41 -7.57 -24.83
CA TYR A 206 8.45 -6.47 -24.70
C TYR A 206 9.09 -5.20 -24.16
N ILE A 207 9.98 -5.30 -23.16
CA ILE A 207 10.74 -4.18 -22.63
C ILE A 207 11.51 -3.46 -23.75
N GLU A 208 12.26 -4.21 -24.56
CA GLU A 208 13.09 -3.65 -25.63
C GLU A 208 12.28 -3.11 -26.81
N ASN A 209 11.17 -3.76 -27.16
CA ASN A 209 10.40 -3.41 -28.35
C ASN A 209 9.27 -2.42 -28.12
N TYR A 210 8.78 -2.29 -26.88
CA TYR A 210 7.63 -1.45 -26.54
C TYR A 210 7.93 -0.46 -25.42
N MET A 211 8.30 -0.93 -24.22
CA MET A 211 8.46 -0.03 -23.07
C MET A 211 9.58 1.01 -23.29
N LYS A 212 10.79 0.57 -23.66
CA LYS A 212 11.93 1.47 -23.92
C LYS A 212 11.70 2.39 -25.12
N LYS A 213 10.79 2.01 -26.04
CA LYS A 213 10.41 2.80 -27.21
C LYS A 213 9.22 3.74 -26.95
N GLY A 214 8.68 3.79 -25.72
CA GLY A 214 7.54 4.64 -25.37
C GLY A 214 6.23 4.26 -26.06
N LYS A 215 6.07 2.99 -26.46
CA LYS A 215 4.84 2.49 -27.10
C LYS A 215 3.78 2.02 -26.10
N CYS A 216 4.12 1.99 -24.82
CA CYS A 216 3.27 1.57 -23.71
C CYS A 216 2.98 2.78 -22.81
N ASN A 217 1.81 2.78 -22.17
CA ASN A 217 1.51 3.71 -21.09
C ASN A 217 1.94 3.09 -19.75
N THR A 218 3.05 3.57 -19.19
CA THR A 218 3.61 3.06 -17.93
C THR A 218 2.90 3.56 -16.67
N GLU A 219 1.88 4.40 -16.80
CA GLU A 219 0.99 4.74 -15.67
C GLU A 219 0.08 3.56 -15.29
N TYR A 220 -0.01 2.52 -16.13
CA TYR A 220 -0.85 1.35 -15.89
C TYR A 220 -0.09 0.05 -16.15
N ALA A 221 -0.35 -0.94 -15.31
CA ALA A 221 0.15 -2.31 -15.46
C ALA A 221 -0.90 -3.33 -15.05
N ALA A 222 -0.71 -4.57 -15.49
CA ALA A 222 -1.59 -5.69 -15.19
C ALA A 222 -0.76 -6.89 -14.71
N TYR A 223 -0.94 -7.26 -13.43
CA TYR A 223 -0.42 -8.49 -12.85
C TYR A 223 -1.49 -9.58 -12.93
N TYR A 224 -1.57 -10.24 -14.08
CA TYR A 224 -2.61 -11.22 -14.36
C TYR A 224 -2.03 -12.55 -14.80
N LEU A 225 -2.73 -13.62 -14.42
CA LEU A 225 -2.35 -14.99 -14.72
C LEU A 225 -2.30 -15.18 -16.24
N ASP A 226 -1.17 -15.68 -16.72
CA ASP A 226 -1.03 -16.06 -18.12
C ASP A 226 -1.70 -17.43 -18.42
N GLN A 227 -1.58 -17.93 -19.65
CA GLN A 227 -2.23 -19.19 -20.05
C GLN A 227 -1.77 -20.43 -19.26
N TYR A 228 -0.82 -20.30 -18.32
CA TYR A 228 -0.53 -21.33 -17.32
C TYR A 228 -1.77 -21.79 -16.55
N TRP A 229 -2.81 -20.93 -16.44
CA TRP A 229 -4.15 -21.33 -15.95
C TRP A 229 -4.63 -22.66 -16.54
N LYS A 230 -4.41 -22.89 -17.85
CA LYS A 230 -4.84 -24.09 -18.56
C LYS A 230 -4.23 -25.39 -18.01
N LYS A 231 -3.12 -25.33 -17.26
CA LYS A 231 -2.50 -26.50 -16.63
C LYS A 231 -3.34 -27.06 -15.49
N ASN A 232 -4.00 -26.20 -14.72
CA ASN A 232 -4.86 -26.59 -13.61
C ASN A 232 -6.03 -25.60 -13.44
N PRO A 233 -7.05 -25.64 -14.32
CA PRO A 233 -8.15 -24.68 -14.28
C PRO A 233 -9.08 -24.83 -13.06
N PHE A 234 -8.90 -25.90 -12.27
CA PHE A 234 -9.67 -26.21 -11.06
C PHE A 234 -9.01 -25.71 -9.77
N ALA A 235 -7.85 -25.05 -9.86
CA ALA A 235 -7.15 -24.52 -8.69
C ALA A 235 -7.95 -23.41 -7.97
N ALA A 236 -8.88 -22.76 -8.68
CA ALA A 236 -9.78 -21.74 -8.15
C ALA A 236 -11.17 -21.87 -8.81
N VAL A 237 -12.08 -20.95 -8.48
CA VAL A 237 -13.37 -20.86 -9.19
C VAL A 237 -13.18 -20.58 -10.67
N ARG A 238 -14.11 -21.05 -11.49
CA ARG A 238 -14.02 -21.05 -12.97
C ARG A 238 -13.68 -19.69 -13.60
N ASN A 239 -14.22 -18.60 -13.05
CA ASN A 239 -14.02 -17.24 -13.57
C ASN A 239 -12.67 -16.62 -13.19
N HIS A 240 -11.86 -17.31 -12.37
CA HIS A 240 -10.60 -16.79 -11.85
C HIS A 240 -9.41 -17.11 -12.77
N HIS A 241 -9.56 -16.85 -14.07
CA HIS A 241 -8.47 -16.83 -15.06
C HIS A 241 -7.98 -15.40 -15.34
N THR A 242 -8.57 -14.38 -14.71
CA THR A 242 -8.23 -12.95 -14.78
C THR A 242 -8.40 -12.23 -16.13
N LEU A 243 -8.59 -12.96 -17.25
CA LEU A 243 -8.79 -12.37 -18.59
C LEU A 243 -9.87 -11.29 -18.70
N TYR A 244 -11.00 -11.42 -17.98
CA TYR A 244 -12.07 -10.41 -18.04
C TYR A 244 -11.57 -9.01 -17.67
N ASN A 245 -10.59 -8.92 -16.78
CA ASN A 245 -10.00 -7.66 -16.34
C ASN A 245 -9.11 -6.99 -17.41
N HIS A 246 -8.68 -7.74 -18.44
CA HIS A 246 -7.74 -7.24 -19.44
C HIS A 246 -8.32 -6.07 -20.25
N ASP A 247 -9.65 -5.99 -20.38
CA ASP A 247 -10.33 -4.96 -21.17
C ASP A 247 -9.89 -3.55 -20.75
N PHE A 248 -9.90 -3.25 -19.45
CA PHE A 248 -9.50 -1.95 -18.94
C PHE A 248 -8.03 -1.65 -19.21
N PHE A 249 -7.13 -2.59 -18.90
CA PHE A 249 -5.69 -2.37 -19.04
C PHE A 249 -5.25 -2.30 -20.51
N ILE A 250 -5.91 -3.03 -21.42
CA ILE A 250 -5.75 -2.90 -22.87
C ILE A 250 -6.25 -1.54 -23.35
N SER A 251 -7.37 -1.05 -22.81
CA SER A 251 -7.87 0.30 -23.11
C SER A 251 -6.84 1.37 -22.71
N LYS A 252 -6.12 1.16 -21.62
CA LYS A 252 -5.06 2.06 -21.11
C LYS A 252 -3.70 1.87 -21.78
N ARG A 253 -3.52 0.87 -22.65
CA ARG A 253 -2.22 0.51 -23.26
C ARG A 253 -1.16 0.12 -22.21
N ALA A 254 -1.61 -0.54 -21.15
CA ALA A 254 -0.78 -0.98 -20.03
C ALA A 254 0.22 -2.07 -20.45
N PHE A 255 1.27 -2.26 -19.66
CA PHE A 255 2.11 -3.45 -19.74
C PHE A 255 1.52 -4.58 -18.87
N PHE A 256 1.76 -5.83 -19.27
CA PHE A 256 1.25 -7.02 -18.59
C PHE A 256 2.41 -7.88 -18.12
N PHE A 257 2.29 -8.46 -16.93
CA PHE A 257 3.30 -9.36 -16.37
C PHE A 257 2.68 -10.40 -15.44
N ASP A 258 3.41 -11.49 -15.26
CA ASP A 258 3.15 -12.53 -14.27
C ASP A 258 4.51 -13.04 -13.80
N LEU A 259 5.05 -12.39 -12.76
CA LEU A 259 6.42 -12.57 -12.29
C LEU A 259 6.43 -12.69 -10.75
N SER A 260 7.20 -13.64 -10.25
CA SER A 260 7.41 -13.83 -8.81
C SER A 260 8.08 -12.60 -8.17
N PRO A 261 7.62 -12.15 -6.99
CA PRO A 261 8.29 -11.11 -6.23
C PRO A 261 9.52 -11.65 -5.45
N TRP A 262 9.70 -12.97 -5.38
CA TRP A 262 10.71 -13.63 -4.56
C TRP A 262 12.08 -13.73 -5.24
N GLY A 263 13.13 -13.64 -4.43
CA GLY A 263 14.54 -13.68 -4.86
C GLY A 263 15.34 -14.85 -4.27
N ASP A 264 14.70 -15.76 -3.56
CA ASP A 264 15.29 -16.88 -2.80
C ASP A 264 14.85 -18.27 -3.29
N GLU A 265 13.92 -18.33 -4.26
CA GLU A 265 13.55 -19.54 -4.99
C GLU A 265 13.36 -19.24 -6.49
N PRO A 266 13.48 -20.23 -7.40
CA PRO A 266 13.02 -20.06 -8.78
C PRO A 266 11.48 -19.96 -8.80
N ALA A 267 10.91 -19.34 -9.82
CA ALA A 267 9.46 -19.25 -9.91
C ALA A 267 8.84 -20.63 -10.17
N THR A 268 7.71 -20.92 -9.53
CA THR A 268 7.07 -22.24 -9.51
C THR A 268 6.60 -22.73 -10.89
N ASP A 269 6.41 -21.81 -11.84
CA ASP A 269 5.96 -22.07 -13.21
C ASP A 269 7.12 -22.11 -14.23
N ASP A 270 8.36 -21.89 -13.79
CA ASP A 270 9.59 -22.10 -14.54
C ASP A 270 10.73 -22.48 -13.57
N PRO A 271 10.71 -23.70 -13.01
CA PRO A 271 11.59 -24.10 -11.90
C PRO A 271 13.06 -24.29 -12.32
N GLU A 272 13.34 -24.38 -13.62
CA GLU A 272 14.70 -24.52 -14.17
C GLU A 272 15.41 -23.17 -14.32
N GLN A 273 14.70 -22.05 -14.17
CA GLN A 273 15.32 -20.73 -14.23
C GLN A 273 16.30 -20.50 -13.06
N SER A 274 17.23 -19.58 -13.25
CA SER A 274 18.08 -19.12 -12.14
C SER A 274 17.26 -18.37 -11.10
N VAL A 275 17.54 -18.63 -9.81
CA VAL A 275 16.89 -17.96 -8.68
C VAL A 275 16.92 -16.42 -8.83
N GLY A 276 15.77 -15.77 -8.63
CA GLY A 276 15.62 -14.32 -8.71
C GLY A 276 15.50 -13.73 -10.12
N THR A 277 15.39 -14.54 -11.17
CA THR A 277 15.24 -14.05 -12.56
C THR A 277 13.93 -13.28 -12.75
N ASP A 278 12.79 -13.81 -12.29
CA ASP A 278 11.50 -13.09 -12.28
C ASP A 278 11.58 -11.72 -11.57
N LEU A 279 12.16 -11.71 -10.36
CA LEU A 279 12.33 -10.50 -9.56
C LEU A 279 13.18 -9.44 -10.27
N ALA A 280 14.23 -9.86 -10.96
CA ALA A 280 15.09 -8.96 -11.74
C ALA A 280 14.32 -8.32 -12.90
N THR A 281 13.54 -9.11 -13.65
CA THR A 281 12.69 -8.62 -14.74
C THR A 281 11.63 -7.65 -14.22
N LEU A 282 10.96 -7.99 -13.12
CA LEU A 282 9.94 -7.14 -12.51
C LEU A 282 10.53 -5.79 -12.05
N LYS A 283 11.71 -5.79 -11.44
CA LYS A 283 12.43 -4.56 -11.08
C LYS A 283 12.79 -3.71 -12.30
N GLU A 284 13.21 -4.31 -13.43
CA GLU A 284 13.48 -3.56 -14.67
C GLU A 284 12.20 -2.87 -15.18
N MET A 285 11.07 -3.58 -15.19
CA MET A 285 9.78 -3.01 -15.63
C MET A 285 9.29 -1.89 -14.71
N LEU A 286 9.36 -2.08 -13.39
CA LEU A 286 8.95 -1.07 -12.40
C LEU A 286 9.85 0.17 -12.44
N LEU A 287 11.16 0.00 -12.59
CA LEU A 287 12.11 1.11 -12.71
C LEU A 287 11.85 1.92 -13.99
N LEU A 288 11.61 1.26 -15.11
CA LEU A 288 11.24 1.92 -16.36
C LEU A 288 9.94 2.72 -16.19
N ALA A 289 8.94 2.13 -15.52
CA ALA A 289 7.69 2.82 -15.26
C ALA A 289 7.90 4.07 -14.39
N TYR A 290 8.63 3.96 -13.29
CA TYR A 290 9.00 5.09 -12.45
C TYR A 290 9.69 6.21 -13.24
N GLN A 291 10.70 5.86 -14.06
CA GLN A 291 11.47 6.82 -14.85
C GLN A 291 10.60 7.55 -15.89
N GLN A 292 9.75 6.82 -16.61
CA GLN A 292 8.86 7.41 -17.62
C GLN A 292 7.74 8.24 -16.99
N ASN A 293 7.29 7.85 -15.80
CA ASN A 293 6.33 8.58 -14.98
C ASN A 293 6.97 9.72 -14.15
N LYS A 294 8.29 9.90 -14.29
CA LYS A 294 9.11 10.96 -13.66
C LYS A 294 9.09 10.96 -12.13
N GLY A 295 8.72 9.84 -11.50
CA GLY A 295 8.51 9.75 -10.06
C GLY A 295 7.27 10.50 -9.52
N ASP A 296 6.61 11.33 -10.33
CA ASP A 296 5.46 12.15 -9.91
C ASP A 296 4.14 11.39 -9.98
N LYS A 297 4.01 10.46 -10.93
CA LYS A 297 2.80 9.65 -11.13
C LYS A 297 3.04 8.21 -10.69
N PHE A 298 2.02 7.62 -10.07
CA PHE A 298 2.07 6.23 -9.66
C PHE A 298 1.68 5.30 -10.82
N CYS A 299 2.32 4.13 -10.88
CA CYS A 299 1.87 3.05 -11.73
C CYS A 299 0.69 2.32 -11.05
N TYR A 300 -0.49 2.39 -11.65
CA TYR A 300 -1.67 1.62 -11.24
C TYR A 300 -1.51 0.19 -11.74
N ILE A 301 -1.39 -0.77 -10.83
CA ILE A 301 -1.35 -2.20 -11.14
C ILE A 301 -2.71 -2.85 -10.87
N GLY A 302 -3.37 -3.40 -11.87
CA GLY A 302 -4.50 -4.31 -11.64
C GLY A 302 -4.01 -5.72 -11.39
N GLY A 303 -4.66 -6.43 -10.47
CA GLY A 303 -4.37 -7.84 -10.22
C GLY A 303 -3.56 -8.09 -8.95
N PHE A 304 -3.13 -9.33 -8.81
CA PHE A 304 -2.71 -9.89 -7.53
C PHE A 304 -1.84 -11.14 -7.72
N PRO A 305 -0.94 -11.49 -6.78
CA PRO A 305 -0.24 -12.77 -6.81
C PRO A 305 -1.22 -13.93 -6.94
N SER A 306 -1.03 -14.78 -7.96
CA SER A 306 -1.97 -15.86 -8.27
C SER A 306 -1.79 -17.07 -7.34
N TRP A 307 -2.12 -16.92 -6.05
CA TRP A 307 -1.84 -17.89 -4.98
C TRP A 307 -2.07 -19.36 -5.34
N ALA A 308 -3.24 -19.70 -5.89
CA ALA A 308 -3.55 -21.10 -6.23
C ALA A 308 -2.83 -21.65 -7.47
N PHE A 309 -2.20 -20.78 -8.26
CA PHE A 309 -1.58 -21.15 -9.53
C PHE A 309 -0.06 -21.03 -9.51
N LYS A 310 0.50 -20.02 -8.82
CA LYS A 310 1.92 -19.66 -8.85
C LYS A 310 2.43 -19.03 -7.54
N TYR A 311 3.73 -19.20 -7.29
CA TYR A 311 4.58 -18.49 -6.30
C TYR A 311 4.33 -18.73 -4.81
N THR A 312 3.35 -19.54 -4.44
CA THR A 312 3.09 -19.88 -3.03
C THR A 312 3.15 -21.38 -2.80
N LYS A 313 3.04 -21.81 -1.53
CA LYS A 313 2.95 -23.22 -1.14
C LYS A 313 1.79 -23.96 -1.82
N HIS A 314 0.72 -23.27 -2.21
CA HIS A 314 -0.36 -23.88 -2.98
C HIS A 314 0.07 -24.31 -4.39
N ALA A 315 1.10 -23.65 -4.94
CA ALA A 315 1.66 -23.90 -6.26
C ALA A 315 3.07 -24.51 -6.22
N GLY A 316 3.49 -25.07 -5.08
CA GLY A 316 4.78 -25.74 -4.92
C GLY A 316 5.96 -24.84 -4.57
N GLY A 317 5.74 -23.56 -4.25
CA GLY A 317 6.75 -22.65 -3.71
C GLY A 317 6.97 -22.83 -2.20
N ILE A 318 7.93 -22.11 -1.63
CA ILE A 318 8.25 -22.19 -0.19
C ILE A 318 7.53 -21.16 0.68
N HIS A 319 6.93 -20.13 0.07
CA HIS A 319 6.29 -19.01 0.76
C HIS A 319 4.76 -19.15 0.86
N ASP A 320 4.18 -18.66 1.96
CA ASP A 320 2.72 -18.64 2.13
C ASP A 320 2.06 -17.49 1.33
N ASP A 321 0.73 -17.53 1.24
CA ASP A 321 -0.10 -16.61 0.47
C ASP A 321 0.06 -15.14 0.89
N VAL A 322 -0.25 -14.82 2.15
CA VAL A 322 -0.17 -13.45 2.68
C VAL A 322 1.27 -12.92 2.69
N PRO A 323 2.31 -13.69 3.06
CA PRO A 323 3.70 -13.29 2.86
C PRO A 323 4.04 -12.91 1.41
N THR A 324 3.58 -13.69 0.43
CA THR A 324 3.81 -13.40 -1.00
C THR A 324 3.12 -12.12 -1.43
N GLU A 325 1.92 -11.88 -0.89
CA GLU A 325 1.21 -10.62 -1.08
C GLU A 325 2.00 -9.42 -0.55
N TRP A 326 2.47 -9.51 0.69
CA TRP A 326 3.21 -8.43 1.34
C TRP A 326 4.57 -8.19 0.70
N GLU A 327 5.24 -9.23 0.21
CA GLU A 327 6.50 -9.05 -0.53
C GLU A 327 6.27 -8.35 -1.87
N PHE A 328 5.23 -8.73 -2.61
CA PHE A 328 4.85 -8.01 -3.82
C PHE A 328 4.51 -6.54 -3.52
N LEU A 329 3.72 -6.29 -2.46
CA LEU A 329 3.35 -4.94 -2.02
C LEU A 329 4.59 -4.11 -1.68
N ARG A 330 5.51 -4.67 -0.87
CA ARG A 330 6.76 -4.03 -0.46
C ARG A 330 7.62 -3.66 -1.68
N LEU A 331 7.70 -4.57 -2.66
CA LEU A 331 8.46 -4.38 -3.89
C LEU A 331 7.88 -3.27 -4.75
N ILE A 332 6.60 -3.31 -5.11
CA ILE A 332 6.00 -2.33 -6.04
C ILE A 332 5.99 -0.92 -5.44
N SER A 333 5.78 -0.82 -4.13
CA SER A 333 5.71 0.45 -3.42
C SER A 333 7.03 1.21 -3.49
N ALA A 334 8.16 0.50 -3.46
CA ALA A 334 9.49 1.09 -3.58
C ALA A 334 9.72 1.82 -4.93
N TYR A 335 8.88 1.55 -5.94
CA TYR A 335 8.93 2.13 -7.29
C TYR A 335 7.74 3.06 -7.61
N ASN A 336 7.03 3.58 -6.60
CA ASN A 336 5.82 4.38 -6.77
C ASN A 336 4.74 3.65 -7.59
N ALA A 337 4.45 2.41 -7.21
CA ALA A 337 3.32 1.66 -7.76
C ALA A 337 2.40 1.18 -6.63
N PHE A 338 1.12 1.04 -6.95
CA PHE A 338 0.09 0.50 -6.06
C PHE A 338 -0.74 -0.53 -6.82
N LYS A 339 -1.43 -1.42 -6.10
CA LYS A 339 -2.33 -2.41 -6.70
C LYS A 339 -3.81 -2.12 -6.42
N ASP A 340 -4.63 -2.59 -7.35
CA ASP A 340 -6.07 -2.87 -7.22
C ASP A 340 -6.20 -4.39 -7.19
N ALA A 341 -6.47 -4.94 -6.01
CA ALA A 341 -6.15 -6.32 -5.68
C ALA A 341 -7.24 -7.31 -6.14
N ASP A 342 -7.27 -7.66 -7.44
CA ASP A 342 -8.18 -8.69 -7.96
C ASP A 342 -7.80 -10.12 -7.49
N ALA A 343 -7.80 -10.34 -6.18
CA ALA A 343 -7.34 -11.54 -5.51
C ALA A 343 -8.26 -12.76 -5.73
N ILE A 344 -7.80 -13.92 -5.27
CA ILE A 344 -8.39 -15.22 -5.57
C ILE A 344 -9.89 -15.31 -5.22
N SER A 345 -10.63 -16.11 -6.01
CA SER A 345 -12.08 -16.34 -5.91
C SER A 345 -12.98 -15.23 -6.44
N ILE A 346 -12.72 -13.96 -6.10
CA ILE A 346 -13.57 -12.82 -6.51
C ILE A 346 -12.80 -11.89 -7.48
N GLY A 347 -11.74 -12.36 -8.13
CA GLY A 347 -10.86 -11.56 -9.01
C GLY A 347 -11.34 -11.34 -10.45
N ALA A 348 -12.58 -11.69 -10.81
CA ALA A 348 -13.10 -11.48 -12.16
C ALA A 348 -13.88 -10.16 -12.27
N LEU A 349 -13.58 -9.32 -13.26
CA LEU A 349 -14.34 -8.10 -13.54
C LEU A 349 -14.40 -7.86 -15.03
N ALA A 350 -15.58 -8.02 -15.64
CA ALA A 350 -15.82 -7.60 -17.01
C ALA A 350 -16.25 -6.13 -17.06
N ASN A 351 -16.19 -5.55 -18.26
CA ASN A 351 -16.76 -4.24 -18.58
C ASN A 351 -16.11 -3.03 -17.90
N ALA A 352 -14.94 -3.15 -17.27
CA ALA A 352 -14.28 -2.01 -16.66
C ALA A 352 -13.90 -0.93 -17.70
N SER A 353 -13.52 -1.34 -18.91
CA SER A 353 -13.29 -0.44 -20.04
C SER A 353 -14.55 0.31 -20.50
N PHE A 354 -15.74 -0.28 -20.32
CA PHE A 354 -17.02 0.34 -20.62
C PHE A 354 -17.42 1.29 -19.48
N TRP A 355 -17.31 0.82 -18.24
CA TRP A 355 -17.76 1.54 -17.05
C TRP A 355 -16.90 2.75 -16.70
N GLN A 356 -15.63 2.83 -17.11
CA GLN A 356 -14.78 4.01 -16.90
C GLN A 356 -15.41 5.32 -17.45
N HIS A 357 -16.35 5.21 -18.39
CA HIS A 357 -17.08 6.33 -19.01
C HIS A 357 -18.29 6.80 -18.19
N PHE A 358 -18.59 6.14 -17.07
CA PHE A 358 -19.74 6.49 -16.23
C PHE A 358 -19.60 7.92 -15.68
N PRO A 359 -20.65 8.76 -15.79
CA PRO A 359 -20.56 10.15 -15.36
C PRO A 359 -20.66 10.26 -13.83
N LEU A 360 -19.51 10.41 -13.17
CA LEU A 360 -19.46 10.74 -11.75
C LEU A 360 -19.86 12.19 -11.49
N GLU A 361 -20.46 12.42 -10.32
CA GLU A 361 -20.61 13.77 -9.78
C GLU A 361 -19.24 14.35 -9.42
N LYS A 362 -19.18 15.69 -9.38
CA LYS A 362 -17.93 16.40 -9.07
C LYS A 362 -17.41 16.03 -7.67
N GLU A 363 -18.32 16.00 -6.69
CA GLU A 363 -18.03 15.70 -5.28
C GLU A 363 -19.22 14.98 -4.63
N TYR A 364 -18.94 14.08 -3.70
CA TYR A 364 -19.88 13.33 -2.87
C TYR A 364 -19.57 13.61 -1.40
N PRO A 365 -20.08 14.70 -0.80
CA PRO A 365 -19.70 15.10 0.56
C PRO A 365 -20.21 14.12 1.63
N GLN A 366 -19.51 14.09 2.77
CA GLN A 366 -19.95 13.42 4.00
C GLN A 366 -20.12 14.44 5.12
N LYS A 367 -21.12 14.26 5.97
CA LYS A 367 -21.31 15.10 7.16
C LYS A 367 -20.39 14.61 8.28
N TRP A 368 -19.61 15.52 8.86
CA TRP A 368 -18.89 15.28 10.11
C TRP A 368 -19.79 15.56 11.32
N VAL A 369 -19.52 14.89 12.44
CA VAL A 369 -20.27 15.09 13.68
C VAL A 369 -19.92 16.45 14.31
N THR A 370 -20.88 17.08 14.95
CA THR A 370 -20.66 18.31 15.73
C THR A 370 -20.54 18.03 17.22
N HIS A 371 -19.86 18.89 17.97
CA HIS A 371 -19.78 18.77 19.43
C HIS A 371 -21.16 18.86 20.10
N GLN A 372 -22.09 19.62 19.53
CA GLN A 372 -23.48 19.67 20.02
C GLN A 372 -24.19 18.32 19.86
N GLU A 373 -24.06 17.66 18.70
CA GLU A 373 -24.61 16.32 18.49
C GLU A 373 -24.00 15.29 19.46
N LEU A 374 -22.70 15.39 19.76
CA LEU A 374 -22.06 14.53 20.77
C LEU A 374 -22.59 14.79 22.19
N LYS A 375 -22.85 16.04 22.55
CA LYS A 375 -23.48 16.41 23.84
C LYS A 375 -24.91 15.89 23.93
N GLU A 376 -25.70 16.03 22.86
CA GLU A 376 -27.07 15.52 22.77
C GLU A 376 -27.12 13.99 22.86
N LYS A 377 -26.12 13.29 22.30
CA LYS A 377 -25.92 11.84 22.46
C LYS A 377 -25.41 11.43 23.86
N GLY A 378 -25.08 12.38 24.72
CA GLY A 378 -24.49 12.11 26.04
C GLY A 378 -23.11 11.45 25.98
N LEU A 379 -22.33 11.75 24.93
CA LEU A 379 -20.97 11.28 24.69
C LEU A 379 -19.92 12.34 25.03
N LEU A 380 -20.32 13.61 25.09
CA LEU A 380 -19.48 14.76 25.41
C LEU A 380 -20.11 15.56 26.55
N LYS A 381 -19.30 16.01 27.51
CA LYS A 381 -19.74 16.84 28.63
C LYS A 381 -19.79 18.32 28.23
N ASN A 382 -20.39 19.15 29.09
CA ASN A 382 -20.46 20.59 28.86
C ASN A 382 -19.08 21.28 28.85
N ASP A 383 -18.12 20.73 29.59
CA ASP A 383 -16.72 21.19 29.65
C ASP A 383 -15.88 20.79 28.42
N GLY A 384 -16.45 20.04 27.46
CA GLY A 384 -15.74 19.60 26.26
C GLY A 384 -14.97 18.28 26.40
N THR A 385 -15.02 17.62 27.56
CA THR A 385 -14.39 16.30 27.76
C THR A 385 -15.31 15.15 27.37
N VAL A 386 -14.73 14.01 26.97
CA VAL A 386 -15.49 12.78 26.66
C VAL A 386 -16.17 12.23 27.92
N ASP A 387 -17.46 11.91 27.79
CA ASP A 387 -18.24 11.28 28.85
C ASP A 387 -18.15 9.76 28.75
N ILE A 388 -17.07 9.15 29.26
CA ILE A 388 -16.83 7.71 29.08
C ILE A 388 -17.90 6.88 29.81
N LYS A 389 -18.26 7.21 31.06
CA LYS A 389 -19.19 6.41 31.91
C LYS A 389 -18.82 4.92 32.00
N GLY A 390 -17.53 4.59 31.92
CA GLY A 390 -17.03 3.23 31.88
C GLY A 390 -17.39 2.44 30.62
N ARG A 391 -17.85 3.12 29.55
CA ARG A 391 -18.13 2.51 28.25
C ARG A 391 -16.84 2.19 27.49
N ASN A 392 -16.93 1.17 26.65
CA ASN A 392 -15.97 0.88 25.59
C ASN A 392 -16.59 1.28 24.27
N PHE A 393 -16.02 2.26 23.59
CA PHE A 393 -16.45 2.71 22.27
C PHE A 393 -15.89 1.79 21.20
N LEU A 394 -16.76 1.35 20.30
CA LEU A 394 -16.47 0.37 19.27
C LEU A 394 -16.79 0.97 17.89
N VAL A 395 -15.94 0.69 16.90
CA VAL A 395 -16.23 0.87 15.48
C VAL A 395 -15.86 -0.38 14.69
N PHE A 396 -16.67 -0.75 13.71
CA PHE A 396 -16.38 -1.83 12.77
C PHE A 396 -15.79 -1.28 11.48
N TYR A 397 -14.57 -1.71 11.13
CA TYR A 397 -14.05 -1.59 9.78
C TYR A 397 -14.65 -2.68 8.91
N VAL A 398 -15.55 -2.25 8.01
CA VAL A 398 -16.22 -3.12 7.05
C VAL A 398 -15.43 -3.04 5.75
N GLY A 399 -14.56 -4.02 5.50
CA GLY A 399 -13.52 -3.85 4.49
C GLY A 399 -13.10 -5.09 3.73
N ASP A 400 -11.86 -5.02 3.27
CA ASP A 400 -11.30 -5.72 2.10
C ASP A 400 -12.01 -5.29 0.80
N TYR A 401 -12.26 -3.98 0.65
CA TYR A 401 -12.80 -3.39 -0.57
C TYR A 401 -11.74 -2.51 -1.26
N ASP A 402 -10.54 -3.07 -1.38
CA ASP A 402 -9.39 -2.58 -2.14
C ASP A 402 -9.35 -3.12 -3.58
N ALA A 403 -10.36 -3.92 -3.95
CA ALA A 403 -10.49 -4.57 -5.24
C ALA A 403 -11.77 -4.16 -5.99
N SER A 404 -11.61 -3.72 -7.25
CA SER A 404 -12.72 -3.32 -8.13
C SER A 404 -13.67 -4.49 -8.39
N SER A 405 -13.11 -5.69 -8.58
CA SER A 405 -13.89 -6.91 -8.78
C SER A 405 -14.72 -7.25 -7.54
N TRP A 406 -14.20 -7.05 -6.33
CA TRP A 406 -14.89 -7.40 -5.10
C TRP A 406 -16.07 -6.48 -4.83
N VAL A 407 -15.91 -5.16 -4.92
CA VAL A 407 -17.03 -4.23 -4.72
C VAL A 407 -18.14 -4.44 -5.75
N SER A 408 -17.78 -4.77 -7.00
CA SER A 408 -18.75 -5.07 -8.06
C SER A 408 -19.53 -6.35 -7.76
N GLN A 409 -18.84 -7.45 -7.48
CA GLN A 409 -19.46 -8.76 -7.27
C GLN A 409 -20.15 -8.91 -5.91
N CYS A 410 -19.68 -8.24 -4.85
CA CYS A 410 -20.26 -8.31 -3.51
C CYS A 410 -21.54 -7.47 -3.36
N THR A 411 -21.74 -6.45 -4.22
CA THR A 411 -22.86 -5.50 -4.09
C THR A 411 -24.23 -6.17 -3.93
N PRO A 412 -24.63 -7.15 -4.77
CA PRO A 412 -25.97 -7.74 -4.68
C PRO A 412 -26.23 -8.49 -3.36
N PHE A 413 -25.17 -8.93 -2.67
CA PHE A 413 -25.26 -9.79 -1.49
C PHE A 413 -25.03 -9.01 -0.19
N ILE A 414 -24.09 -8.07 -0.21
CA ILE A 414 -23.67 -7.32 0.98
C ILE A 414 -24.32 -5.94 1.02
N TRP A 415 -24.19 -5.17 -0.06
CA TRP A 415 -24.72 -3.80 -0.10
C TRP A 415 -26.25 -3.78 -0.20
N ASP A 416 -26.84 -4.66 -1.01
CA ASP A 416 -28.30 -4.72 -1.18
C ASP A 416 -29.00 -5.47 -0.04
N ASN A 417 -28.27 -5.92 0.98
CA ASN A 417 -28.81 -6.64 2.12
C ASN A 417 -29.88 -5.81 2.85
N PRO A 418 -31.06 -6.38 3.15
CA PRO A 418 -32.18 -5.66 3.75
C PRO A 418 -31.92 -5.21 5.20
N ASN A 419 -30.89 -5.75 5.86
CA ASN A 419 -30.47 -5.33 7.19
C ASN A 419 -29.45 -4.19 7.19
N ARG A 420 -28.95 -3.77 6.01
CA ARG A 420 -28.08 -2.58 5.90
C ARG A 420 -28.76 -1.35 6.47
N GLY A 421 -28.00 -0.53 7.19
CA GLY A 421 -28.46 0.71 7.80
C GLY A 421 -29.16 0.54 9.15
N LYS A 422 -29.29 -0.68 9.69
CA LYS A 422 -29.83 -0.92 11.05
C LYS A 422 -28.83 -0.60 12.16
N VAL A 423 -27.54 -0.79 11.89
CA VAL A 423 -26.41 -0.43 12.77
C VAL A 423 -25.41 0.43 11.99
N PRO A 424 -24.64 1.31 12.64
CA PRO A 424 -23.61 2.09 11.95
C PRO A 424 -22.48 1.18 11.44
N MET A 425 -22.01 1.46 10.23
CA MET A 425 -20.94 0.75 9.55
C MET A 425 -19.95 1.74 8.94
N MET A 426 -18.66 1.50 9.18
CA MET A 426 -17.58 2.23 8.53
C MET A 426 -17.10 1.42 7.32
N TRP A 427 -17.68 1.71 6.16
CA TRP A 427 -17.34 1.09 4.88
C TRP A 427 -15.97 1.60 4.43
N ALA A 428 -14.96 0.74 4.50
CA ALA A 428 -13.62 1.04 4.05
C ALA A 428 -13.47 0.60 2.60
N ILE A 429 -13.51 1.56 1.67
CA ILE A 429 -13.49 1.31 0.22
C ILE A 429 -12.38 2.15 -0.39
N SER A 430 -11.53 1.52 -1.21
CA SER A 430 -10.47 2.26 -1.89
C SER A 430 -11.09 3.21 -2.92
N PRO A 431 -10.79 4.52 -2.87
CA PRO A 431 -11.43 5.48 -3.77
C PRO A 431 -10.86 5.42 -5.20
N VAL A 432 -9.71 4.77 -5.41
CA VAL A 432 -9.11 4.58 -6.75
C VAL A 432 -9.93 3.62 -7.62
N LEU A 433 -10.78 2.78 -7.00
CA LEU A 433 -11.66 1.86 -7.73
C LEU A 433 -12.65 2.58 -8.65
N GLN A 434 -12.82 3.91 -8.50
CA GLN A 434 -13.56 4.71 -9.46
C GLN A 434 -13.01 4.62 -10.90
N GLU A 435 -11.75 4.22 -11.10
CA GLU A 435 -11.17 4.15 -12.44
C GLU A 435 -11.75 2.98 -13.24
N ARG A 436 -12.11 1.87 -12.58
CA ARG A 436 -12.67 0.66 -13.21
C ARG A 436 -14.17 0.48 -12.95
N VAL A 437 -14.62 0.83 -11.74
CA VAL A 437 -16.01 0.63 -11.27
C VAL A 437 -16.66 1.91 -10.70
N PRO A 438 -16.60 3.05 -11.41
CA PRO A 438 -17.17 4.32 -10.92
C PRO A 438 -18.67 4.23 -10.62
N HIS A 439 -19.40 3.45 -11.42
CA HIS A 439 -20.83 3.19 -11.26
C HIS A 439 -21.13 2.52 -9.89
N VAL A 440 -20.29 1.60 -9.43
CA VAL A 440 -20.46 0.92 -8.15
C VAL A 440 -20.33 1.90 -6.99
N LEU A 441 -19.26 2.70 -6.98
CA LEU A 441 -19.03 3.71 -5.96
C LEU A 441 -20.13 4.77 -5.98
N HIS A 442 -20.57 5.21 -7.17
CA HIS A 442 -21.71 6.11 -7.30
C HIS A 442 -22.98 5.52 -6.66
N ASN A 443 -23.30 4.26 -6.94
CA ASN A 443 -24.44 3.57 -6.32
C ASN A 443 -24.33 3.55 -4.80
N PHE A 444 -23.15 3.23 -4.25
CA PHE A 444 -22.95 3.23 -2.80
C PHE A 444 -23.23 4.60 -2.21
N ARG A 445 -22.70 5.67 -2.81
CA ARG A 445 -22.93 7.03 -2.33
C ARG A 445 -24.40 7.46 -2.44
N LYS A 446 -25.09 7.13 -3.54
CA LYS A 446 -26.49 7.54 -3.77
C LYS A 446 -27.50 6.77 -2.92
N THR A 447 -27.17 5.56 -2.52
CA THR A 447 -28.05 4.67 -1.75
C THR A 447 -27.60 4.49 -0.31
N ALA A 448 -26.60 5.26 0.14
CA ALA A 448 -26.14 5.28 1.52
C ALA A 448 -27.26 5.69 2.47
N THR A 449 -27.39 4.95 3.57
CA THR A 449 -28.25 5.30 4.70
C THR A 449 -27.51 6.25 5.65
N LYS A 450 -28.20 6.78 6.66
CA LYS A 450 -27.56 7.60 7.72
C LYS A 450 -26.50 6.85 8.55
N ASN A 451 -26.51 5.53 8.48
CA ASN A 451 -25.64 4.64 9.23
C ASN A 451 -24.48 4.10 8.37
N ASP A 452 -24.40 4.50 7.10
CA ASP A 452 -23.28 4.16 6.22
C ASP A 452 -22.31 5.36 6.21
N TYR A 453 -21.09 5.17 6.70
CA TYR A 453 -20.01 6.15 6.60
C TYR A 453 -18.83 5.54 5.84
N PHE A 454 -18.21 6.31 4.96
CA PHE A 454 -17.17 5.81 4.07
C PHE A 454 -15.81 6.36 4.46
N VAL A 455 -14.82 5.47 4.50
CA VAL A 455 -13.42 5.78 4.72
C VAL A 455 -12.60 5.14 3.61
N SER A 456 -11.37 5.59 3.42
CA SER A 456 -10.48 4.91 2.48
C SER A 456 -10.12 3.53 3.04
N ALA A 457 -10.23 2.50 2.20
CA ALA A 457 -9.54 1.24 2.45
C ALA A 457 -8.04 1.43 2.32
N ASP A 458 -7.28 0.51 2.92
CA ASP A 458 -5.90 0.15 2.64
C ASP A 458 -5.02 1.28 2.07
N ASN A 459 -4.28 1.93 2.97
CA ASN A 459 -3.16 2.83 2.67
C ASN A 459 -3.50 4.13 1.91
N GLY A 460 -4.74 4.38 1.48
CA GLY A 460 -5.13 5.60 0.80
C GLY A 460 -5.80 5.33 -0.55
N ALA A 461 -5.47 6.10 -1.58
CA ALA A 461 -6.06 5.93 -2.91
C ALA A 461 -5.38 4.81 -3.72
N GLY A 462 -5.35 3.59 -3.18
CA GLY A 462 -4.71 2.42 -3.77
C GLY A 462 -3.87 1.66 -2.76
N TYR A 463 -3.70 0.36 -3.00
CA TYR A 463 -3.03 -0.53 -2.05
C TYR A 463 -1.51 -0.55 -2.30
N LEU A 464 -0.76 0.08 -1.40
CA LEU A 464 0.71 0.10 -1.35
C LEU A 464 1.19 0.08 0.11
N SER A 465 2.46 -0.18 0.38
CA SER A 465 3.07 0.01 1.69
C SER A 465 3.73 1.39 1.78
N PRO A 466 3.16 2.37 2.50
CA PRO A 466 3.65 3.74 2.46
C PRO A 466 5.00 3.92 3.15
N GLY A 467 5.38 3.04 4.08
CA GLY A 467 6.73 2.98 4.62
C GLY A 467 7.81 2.63 3.59
N MET A 468 7.45 2.11 2.41
CA MET A 468 8.40 1.94 1.30
C MET A 468 8.55 3.20 0.46
N LEU A 469 7.75 4.25 0.73
CA LEU A 469 7.82 5.51 0.01
C LEU A 469 8.79 6.52 0.65
N GLN A 470 9.12 6.35 1.92
CA GLN A 470 10.03 7.22 2.68
C GLN A 470 11.50 6.83 2.49
N GLU A 471 12.41 7.78 2.72
CA GLU A 471 13.85 7.52 2.66
C GLU A 471 14.39 6.88 3.96
N PRO A 472 15.43 6.03 3.89
CA PRO A 472 16.08 5.51 2.68
C PRO A 472 15.27 4.39 2.00
N ARG A 473 15.18 4.42 0.66
CA ARG A 473 14.48 3.38 -0.12
C ARG A 473 15.38 2.20 -0.48
N GLY A 474 15.66 1.32 0.47
CA GLY A 474 16.66 0.24 0.32
C GLY A 474 16.50 -0.70 -0.89
N ILE A 475 15.28 -0.88 -1.43
CA ILE A 475 15.05 -1.75 -2.61
C ILE A 475 15.43 -1.05 -3.92
N SER A 476 15.06 0.22 -4.07
CA SER A 476 15.09 0.93 -5.34
C SER A 476 16.16 2.03 -5.42
N GLY A 477 16.64 2.51 -4.27
CA GLY A 477 17.57 3.65 -4.18
C GLY A 477 16.97 4.98 -4.68
N LEU A 478 15.65 5.05 -4.83
CA LEU A 478 14.94 6.22 -5.33
C LEU A 478 14.69 7.25 -4.21
N SER A 479 14.39 8.48 -4.59
CA SER A 479 14.01 9.54 -3.65
C SER A 479 12.66 9.26 -2.99
N SER A 480 12.37 9.98 -1.90
CA SER A 480 11.05 9.95 -1.26
C SER A 480 9.94 10.24 -2.27
N GLY A 481 8.82 9.53 -2.12
CA GLY A 481 7.64 9.61 -2.99
C GLY A 481 6.37 9.91 -2.21
N LEU A 482 6.51 10.28 -0.93
CA LEU A 482 5.40 10.69 -0.08
C LEU A 482 4.67 11.91 -0.64
N GLN A 483 5.39 12.89 -1.19
CA GLN A 483 4.77 14.05 -1.82
C GLN A 483 3.93 13.68 -3.06
N ALA A 484 4.46 12.79 -3.91
CA ALA A 484 3.73 12.27 -5.05
C ALA A 484 2.48 11.49 -4.60
N TRP A 485 2.60 10.71 -3.52
CA TRP A 485 1.48 9.95 -2.95
C TRP A 485 0.37 10.85 -2.38
N SER A 486 0.74 11.90 -1.65
CA SER A 486 -0.19 12.92 -1.18
C SER A 486 -0.93 13.59 -2.34
N ASN A 487 -0.22 13.94 -3.41
CA ASN A 487 -0.79 14.55 -4.61
C ASN A 487 -1.73 13.59 -5.35
N HIS A 488 -1.42 12.29 -5.37
CA HIS A 488 -2.28 11.24 -5.91
C HIS A 488 -3.56 11.08 -5.08
N CYS A 489 -3.47 11.03 -3.74
CA CYS A 489 -4.62 10.78 -2.87
C CYS A 489 -5.62 11.95 -2.79
N LYS A 490 -5.13 13.19 -2.69
CA LYS A 490 -5.97 14.38 -2.44
C LYS A 490 -7.16 14.54 -3.40
N PRO A 491 -7.04 14.38 -4.73
CA PRO A 491 -8.17 14.44 -5.66
C PRO A 491 -9.27 13.42 -5.37
N TYR A 492 -8.89 12.18 -5.04
CA TYR A 492 -9.84 11.11 -4.69
C TYR A 492 -10.56 11.43 -3.38
N TYR A 493 -9.81 11.81 -2.34
CA TYR A 493 -10.37 12.18 -1.04
C TYR A 493 -11.35 13.34 -1.15
N LYS A 494 -10.99 14.38 -1.91
CA LYS A 494 -11.86 15.51 -2.19
C LYS A 494 -13.15 15.09 -2.90
N ARG A 495 -13.05 14.30 -3.98
CA ARG A 495 -14.24 13.86 -4.73
C ARG A 495 -15.17 13.03 -3.85
N TRP A 496 -14.65 12.12 -3.04
CA TRP A 496 -15.48 11.19 -2.26
C TRP A 496 -15.81 11.68 -0.84
N GLY A 497 -15.36 12.89 -0.48
CA GLY A 497 -15.59 13.46 0.85
C GLY A 497 -14.98 12.63 1.96
N LEU A 498 -13.79 12.06 1.72
CA LEU A 498 -13.06 11.23 2.67
C LEU A 498 -12.12 12.10 3.51
N SER A 499 -11.93 11.71 4.76
CA SER A 499 -10.99 12.35 5.69
C SER A 499 -10.33 11.37 6.66
N ILE A 500 -10.56 10.07 6.46
CA ILE A 500 -10.02 8.99 7.29
C ILE A 500 -9.39 7.94 6.35
N THR A 501 -8.16 7.53 6.66
CA THR A 501 -7.59 6.27 6.14
C THR A 501 -7.91 5.16 7.14
N GLY A 502 -8.85 4.28 6.79
CA GLY A 502 -9.43 3.34 7.73
C GLY A 502 -8.51 2.19 8.15
N PHE A 503 -7.45 1.93 7.37
CA PHE A 503 -6.40 0.96 7.66
C PHE A 503 -5.14 1.26 6.83
N ILE A 504 -3.95 1.16 7.42
CA ILE A 504 -2.66 1.14 6.71
C ILE A 504 -2.04 -0.24 6.94
N VAL A 505 -1.93 -1.01 5.87
CA VAL A 505 -1.19 -2.27 5.84
C VAL A 505 0.29 -1.95 5.66
N ASP A 506 1.10 -2.23 6.67
CA ASP A 506 2.54 -2.05 6.59
C ASP A 506 3.21 -3.34 6.08
N GLY A 507 2.71 -4.52 6.47
CA GLY A 507 3.29 -5.81 6.09
C GLY A 507 4.78 -5.87 6.47
N TYR A 508 5.65 -6.16 5.51
CA TYR A 508 7.11 -6.14 5.71
C TYR A 508 7.77 -4.76 5.56
N ALA A 509 6.99 -3.71 5.34
CA ALA A 509 7.50 -2.35 5.25
C ALA A 509 7.74 -1.74 6.65
N PRO A 510 8.65 -0.76 6.78
CA PRO A 510 8.79 -0.02 8.02
C PRO A 510 7.50 0.76 8.32
N ALA A 511 7.27 1.13 9.59
CA ALA A 511 6.21 2.07 9.91
C ALA A 511 6.47 3.45 9.29
N LEU A 512 5.40 4.22 9.20
CA LEU A 512 5.47 5.62 8.83
C LEU A 512 6.42 6.38 9.77
N ASN A 513 7.46 6.97 9.19
CA ASN A 513 8.21 8.02 9.85
C ASN A 513 7.37 9.31 9.89
N ARG A 514 7.95 10.38 10.45
CA ARG A 514 7.28 11.67 10.55
C ARG A 514 6.77 12.22 9.21
N GLU A 515 7.61 12.23 8.17
CA GLU A 515 7.19 12.69 6.84
C GLU A 515 6.01 11.88 6.30
N GLY A 516 6.00 10.57 6.59
CA GLY A 516 4.88 9.68 6.31
C GLY A 516 3.62 10.13 7.02
N MET A 517 3.71 10.45 8.32
CA MET A 517 2.57 10.97 9.08
C MET A 517 2.07 12.33 8.57
N GLU A 518 2.96 13.24 8.19
CA GLU A 518 2.63 14.54 7.57
C GLU A 518 1.94 14.34 6.21
N CYS A 519 2.40 13.37 5.43
CA CYS A 519 1.76 12.99 4.17
C CYS A 519 0.30 12.59 4.40
N TYR A 520 0.01 11.68 5.33
CA TYR A 520 -1.37 11.28 5.64
C TYR A 520 -2.17 12.38 6.30
N TYR A 521 -1.57 13.19 7.17
CA TYR A 521 -2.21 14.35 7.78
C TYR A 521 -2.82 15.29 6.73
N SER A 522 -2.12 15.45 5.60
CA SER A 522 -2.53 16.36 4.51
C SER A 522 -3.82 15.94 3.77
N PHE A 523 -4.35 14.73 3.98
CA PHE A 523 -5.59 14.26 3.35
C PHE A 523 -6.49 13.39 4.26
N SER A 524 -6.00 12.91 5.40
CA SER A 524 -6.69 12.04 6.37
C SER A 524 -6.75 12.65 7.78
N SER A 525 -6.86 13.97 7.89
CA SER A 525 -6.79 14.70 9.16
C SER A 525 -7.80 14.26 10.24
N ASN A 526 -8.85 13.53 9.87
CA ASN A 526 -9.84 13.00 10.81
C ASN A 526 -9.53 11.59 11.34
N GLY A 527 -8.50 10.94 10.83
CA GLY A 527 -7.96 9.76 11.49
C GLY A 527 -7.24 8.80 10.55
N VAL A 528 -6.31 8.05 11.14
CA VAL A 528 -5.59 6.98 10.45
C VAL A 528 -5.47 5.78 11.39
N VAL A 529 -5.63 4.57 10.85
CA VAL A 529 -5.49 3.32 11.61
C VAL A 529 -4.33 2.49 11.07
N PRO A 530 -3.08 2.69 11.52
CA PRO A 530 -1.95 1.91 11.02
C PRO A 530 -1.75 0.58 11.73
N GLN A 531 -1.20 -0.41 11.01
CA GLN A 531 -0.78 -1.70 11.56
C GLN A 531 0.39 -1.50 12.53
N HIS A 532 1.40 -0.71 12.12
CA HIS A 532 2.55 -0.40 12.96
C HIS A 532 2.37 0.97 13.65
N LEU A 533 2.07 0.94 14.95
CA LEU A 533 2.08 2.11 15.84
C LEU A 533 2.72 1.73 17.19
N PRO A 534 3.64 2.54 17.73
CA PRO A 534 4.28 2.21 19.01
C PRO A 534 3.29 2.15 20.20
N SER A 535 2.30 3.05 20.23
CA SER A 535 1.24 3.08 21.23
C SER A 535 -0.08 2.50 20.69
N ASP A 536 -1.05 2.24 21.58
CA ASP A 536 -2.40 1.85 21.14
C ASP A 536 -3.12 2.97 20.39
N ALA A 537 -2.90 4.22 20.79
CA ALA A 537 -3.40 5.39 20.11
C ALA A 537 -2.55 6.61 20.47
N THR A 538 -2.57 7.64 19.61
CA THR A 538 -1.88 8.92 19.84
C THR A 538 -2.44 10.00 18.92
N LEU A 539 -2.02 11.25 19.10
CA LEU A 539 -2.25 12.32 18.15
C LEU A 539 -0.98 12.59 17.35
N PHE A 540 -1.16 12.86 16.06
CA PHE A 540 -0.19 13.58 15.26
C PHE A 540 -0.79 14.91 14.84
N ALA A 541 -0.26 16.02 15.39
CA ALA A 541 -0.99 17.28 15.43
C ALA A 541 -2.37 17.10 16.08
N ASP A 542 -3.46 17.32 15.34
CA ASP A 542 -4.84 17.05 15.75
C ASP A 542 -5.45 15.80 15.07
N MET A 543 -4.67 15.05 14.30
CA MET A 543 -5.12 13.82 13.65
C MET A 543 -5.05 12.64 14.62
N PRO A 544 -6.19 11.97 14.90
CA PRO A 544 -6.20 10.80 15.77
C PRO A 544 -5.63 9.57 15.06
N LEU A 545 -4.69 8.90 15.75
CA LEU A 545 -4.08 7.66 15.32
C LEU A 545 -4.51 6.55 16.26
N LEU A 546 -5.01 5.47 15.70
CA LEU A 546 -5.40 4.28 16.46
C LEU A 546 -4.70 3.07 15.86
N ARG A 547 -3.94 2.32 16.65
CA ARG A 547 -3.32 1.09 16.16
C ARG A 547 -4.40 0.08 15.76
N ALA A 548 -4.25 -0.50 14.58
CA ALA A 548 -5.05 -1.64 14.16
C ALA A 548 -4.90 -2.78 15.18
N ASP A 549 -5.98 -3.49 15.46
CA ASP A 549 -6.01 -4.43 16.58
C ASP A 549 -6.22 -5.87 16.14
N TYR A 550 -7.45 -6.22 15.78
CA TYR A 550 -7.82 -7.61 15.58
C TYR A 550 -8.85 -7.78 14.47
N ASP A 551 -8.67 -8.86 13.72
CA ASP A 551 -9.60 -9.32 12.69
C ASP A 551 -10.66 -10.24 13.29
N VAL A 552 -11.93 -9.85 13.22
CA VAL A 552 -13.05 -10.64 13.74
C VAL A 552 -13.77 -11.28 12.56
N ASN A 553 -13.35 -12.49 12.20
CA ASN A 553 -13.86 -13.20 11.02
C ASN A 553 -14.67 -14.46 11.36
N ASP A 554 -15.01 -14.67 12.64
CA ASP A 554 -15.88 -15.75 13.08
C ASP A 554 -17.17 -15.82 12.25
N ILE A 555 -17.55 -17.02 11.80
CA ILE A 555 -18.78 -17.21 11.00
C ILE A 555 -20.01 -17.00 11.89
N ASN A 556 -19.97 -17.52 13.12
CA ASN A 556 -21.05 -17.40 14.09
C ASN A 556 -20.99 -16.04 14.82
N PRO A 557 -22.06 -15.21 14.77
CA PRO A 557 -22.11 -13.94 15.47
C PRO A 557 -21.89 -14.01 16.99
N GLU A 558 -22.32 -15.10 17.64
CA GLU A 558 -22.13 -15.26 19.09
C GLU A 558 -20.66 -15.40 19.46
N ASP A 559 -19.90 -16.16 18.65
CA ASP A 559 -18.48 -16.37 18.86
C ASP A 559 -17.69 -15.09 18.55
N ALA A 560 -18.06 -14.38 17.47
CA ALA A 560 -17.53 -13.06 17.16
C ALA A 560 -17.71 -12.06 18.33
N ALA A 561 -18.90 -12.04 18.94
CA ALA A 561 -19.19 -11.16 20.08
C ALA A 561 -18.32 -11.54 21.29
N LYS A 562 -18.14 -12.83 21.58
CA LYS A 562 -17.23 -13.30 22.65
C LYS A 562 -15.78 -12.89 22.37
N THR A 563 -15.31 -13.05 21.13
CA THR A 563 -13.97 -12.61 20.69
C THR A 563 -13.77 -11.13 20.96
N ILE A 564 -14.72 -10.28 20.56
CA ILE A 564 -14.66 -8.83 20.79
C ILE A 564 -14.61 -8.51 22.30
N VAL A 565 -15.50 -9.10 23.12
CA VAL A 565 -15.51 -8.84 24.57
C VAL A 565 -14.19 -9.26 25.23
N ASN A 566 -13.64 -10.41 24.84
CA ASN A 566 -12.38 -10.89 25.39
C ASN A 566 -11.22 -9.97 24.97
N ARG A 567 -11.17 -9.57 23.70
CA ARG A 567 -10.12 -8.69 23.20
C ARG A 567 -10.13 -7.32 23.87
N ILE A 568 -11.31 -6.75 24.10
CA ILE A 568 -11.48 -5.49 24.86
C ILE A 568 -10.94 -5.62 26.29
N LYS A 569 -11.13 -6.78 26.95
CA LYS A 569 -10.59 -7.01 28.31
C LYS A 569 -9.08 -7.15 28.34
N GLU A 570 -8.50 -7.73 27.28
CA GLU A 570 -7.06 -7.88 27.11
C GLU A 570 -6.38 -6.53 26.83
N ARG A 571 -7.01 -5.69 26.01
CA ARG A 571 -6.52 -4.36 25.65
C ARG A 571 -6.79 -3.35 26.77
N LYS A 572 -5.85 -3.23 27.71
CA LYS A 572 -5.91 -2.23 28.79
C LYS A 572 -5.42 -0.86 28.30
N GLY A 573 -6.00 0.21 28.81
CA GLY A 573 -5.43 1.56 28.71
C GLY A 573 -6.15 2.54 27.76
N ILE A 574 -7.10 2.09 26.95
CA ILE A 574 -7.92 2.99 26.12
C ILE A 574 -9.36 2.47 25.93
N PRO A 575 -10.40 3.31 26.03
CA PRO A 575 -11.79 2.89 25.83
C PRO A 575 -12.23 2.92 24.35
N PHE A 576 -11.31 2.88 23.39
CA PHE A 576 -11.61 2.99 21.96
C PHE A 576 -11.08 1.76 21.23
N HIS A 577 -11.99 1.06 20.54
CA HIS A 577 -11.70 -0.23 19.92
C HIS A 577 -12.16 -0.26 18.46
N TRP A 578 -11.26 -0.73 17.61
CA TRP A 578 -11.46 -0.88 16.18
C TRP A 578 -11.28 -2.36 15.85
N PHE A 579 -12.21 -2.93 15.09
CA PHE A 579 -12.13 -4.32 14.65
C PHE A 579 -12.39 -4.39 13.15
N ARG A 580 -11.56 -5.18 12.46
CA ARG A 580 -11.71 -5.44 11.03
C ARG A 580 -12.53 -6.69 10.79
N ASN A 581 -13.36 -6.63 9.75
CA ASN A 581 -14.23 -7.72 9.36
C ASN A 581 -14.19 -7.85 7.84
N ILE A 582 -13.86 -9.04 7.35
CA ILE A 582 -13.64 -9.32 5.93
C ILE A 582 -14.94 -9.82 5.32
N LEU A 583 -15.50 -9.07 4.36
CA LEU A 583 -16.65 -9.45 3.54
C LEU A 583 -17.88 -10.00 4.30
N LYS A 584 -18.11 -9.56 5.54
CA LYS A 584 -19.32 -9.92 6.31
C LYS A 584 -20.54 -9.14 5.80
N ASP A 585 -21.70 -9.79 5.79
CA ASP A 585 -22.94 -9.13 5.40
C ASP A 585 -23.60 -8.37 6.59
N PRO A 586 -24.43 -7.34 6.33
CA PRO A 586 -25.08 -6.55 7.39
C PRO A 586 -25.93 -7.33 8.41
N THR A 587 -26.44 -8.51 8.07
CA THR A 587 -27.17 -9.36 9.03
C THR A 587 -26.24 -9.86 10.13
N TRP A 588 -25.01 -10.27 9.76
CA TRP A 588 -24.01 -10.72 10.71
C TRP A 588 -23.67 -9.60 11.71
N TYR A 589 -23.40 -8.38 11.25
CA TYR A 589 -23.12 -7.25 12.15
C TYR A 589 -24.27 -6.95 13.10
N LEU A 590 -25.51 -6.97 12.59
CA LEU A 590 -26.69 -6.77 13.43
C LEU A 590 -26.75 -7.80 14.57
N GLN A 591 -26.54 -9.07 14.23
CA GLN A 591 -26.55 -10.17 15.21
C GLN A 591 -25.39 -10.06 16.20
N VAL A 592 -24.17 -9.72 15.74
CA VAL A 592 -23.03 -9.47 16.64
C VAL A 592 -23.35 -8.36 17.63
N VAL A 593 -23.94 -7.25 17.18
CA VAL A 593 -24.32 -6.14 18.06
C VAL A 593 -25.41 -6.54 19.06
N GLU A 594 -26.35 -7.38 18.66
CA GLU A 594 -27.37 -7.93 19.56
C GLU A 594 -26.75 -8.86 20.63
N GLU A 595 -25.79 -9.70 20.27
CA GLU A 595 -25.07 -10.55 21.23
C GLU A 595 -24.13 -9.74 22.14
N LEU A 596 -23.42 -8.75 21.62
CA LEU A 596 -22.57 -7.86 22.41
C LEU A 596 -23.36 -7.18 23.53
N LYS A 597 -24.59 -6.71 23.24
CA LYS A 597 -25.46 -6.10 24.27
C LYS A 597 -25.84 -7.05 25.39
N LYS A 598 -25.91 -8.36 25.13
CA LYS A 598 -26.18 -9.38 26.16
C LYS A 598 -24.95 -9.67 27.00
N LEU A 599 -23.76 -9.64 26.37
CA LEU A 599 -22.50 -9.97 27.02
C LEU A 599 -21.93 -8.81 27.84
N ASP A 600 -22.00 -7.58 27.32
CA ASP A 600 -21.53 -6.37 28.00
C ASP A 600 -22.27 -5.11 27.50
N GLU A 601 -23.21 -4.62 28.31
CA GLU A 601 -23.98 -3.40 28.01
C GLU A 601 -23.14 -2.12 27.94
N LYS A 602 -21.88 -2.15 28.37
CA LYS A 602 -20.97 -1.01 28.32
C LYS A 602 -20.28 -0.86 26.97
N ILE A 603 -20.38 -1.85 26.08
CA ILE A 603 -19.86 -1.75 24.72
C ILE A 603 -20.83 -0.90 23.88
N CYS A 604 -20.32 0.22 23.38
CA CYS A 604 -21.07 1.23 22.65
C CYS A 604 -20.55 1.31 21.22
N LEU A 605 -21.28 0.71 20.29
CA LEU A 605 -21.01 0.86 18.86
C LEU A 605 -21.33 2.30 18.41
N LEU A 606 -20.37 2.93 17.74
CA LEU A 606 -20.46 4.29 17.21
C LEU A 606 -20.34 4.32 15.68
N ASP A 607 -20.90 5.37 15.07
CA ASP A 607 -20.52 5.79 13.73
C ASP A 607 -19.08 6.34 13.71
N ALA A 608 -18.39 6.22 12.56
CA ALA A 608 -16.99 6.63 12.44
C ALA A 608 -16.74 8.10 12.80
N PRO A 609 -17.55 9.10 12.37
CA PRO A 609 -17.37 10.48 12.80
C PRO A 609 -17.40 10.64 14.32
N SER A 610 -18.39 10.05 14.99
CA SER A 610 -18.49 10.09 16.45
C SER A 610 -17.30 9.39 17.12
N PHE A 611 -16.87 8.25 16.60
CA PHE A 611 -15.75 7.50 17.15
C PHE A 611 -14.44 8.28 17.08
N PHE A 612 -14.06 8.77 15.90
CA PHE A 612 -12.79 9.46 15.71
C PHE A 612 -12.76 10.86 16.32
N GLU A 613 -13.89 11.58 16.34
CA GLU A 613 -13.97 12.87 17.04
C GLU A 613 -13.81 12.69 18.56
N LEU A 614 -14.47 11.69 19.15
CA LEU A 614 -14.30 11.39 20.56
C LEU A 614 -12.89 10.87 20.88
N LEU A 615 -12.28 10.09 19.98
CA LEU A 615 -10.90 9.65 20.14
C LEU A 615 -9.95 10.86 20.15
N ARG A 616 -10.11 11.78 19.20
CA ARG A 616 -9.35 13.03 19.16
C ARG A 616 -9.46 13.81 20.47
N ILE A 617 -10.69 14.08 20.91
CA ILE A 617 -10.95 14.83 22.16
C ILE A 617 -10.39 14.07 23.36
N TYR A 618 -10.55 12.75 23.42
CA TYR A 618 -10.02 11.94 24.51
C TYR A 618 -8.50 12.05 24.57
N LEU A 619 -7.81 11.88 23.45
CA LEU A 619 -6.35 11.94 23.41
C LEU A 619 -5.85 13.34 23.75
N ASP A 620 -6.46 14.39 23.21
CA ASP A 620 -6.12 15.79 23.50
C ASP A 620 -6.23 16.11 25.00
N ASN A 621 -7.30 15.66 25.65
CA ASN A 621 -7.49 15.84 27.10
C ASN A 621 -6.61 14.92 27.97
N ASN A 622 -5.92 13.95 27.37
CA ASN A 622 -5.05 13.00 28.08
C ASN A 622 -3.60 13.04 27.55
N ILE A 623 -3.20 14.15 26.91
CA ILE A 623 -1.80 14.36 26.52
C ILE A 623 -0.96 14.39 27.80
N PRO A 624 0.10 13.55 27.91
CA PRO A 624 0.88 13.46 29.15
C PRO A 624 1.86 14.61 29.34
N PHE A 625 1.86 15.61 28.47
CA PHE A 625 2.83 16.72 28.40
C PHE A 625 2.23 18.05 28.91
N ALA A 626 3.06 19.06 29.15
CA ALA A 626 2.60 20.35 29.67
C ALA A 626 1.85 21.22 28.65
N GLY A 627 1.84 20.81 27.38
CA GLY A 627 1.20 21.48 26.26
C GLY A 627 1.86 21.08 24.93
N GLY A 628 1.39 21.68 23.84
CA GLY A 628 1.87 21.43 22.48
C GLY A 628 1.15 20.28 21.77
N THR A 629 1.31 20.21 20.46
CA THR A 629 0.69 19.21 19.57
C THR A 629 1.70 18.21 19.01
N GLY A 630 2.98 18.37 19.33
CA GLY A 630 4.07 17.52 18.85
C GLY A 630 4.56 17.86 17.44
N THR A 631 4.07 18.95 16.86
CA THR A 631 4.55 19.48 15.57
C THR A 631 5.80 20.33 15.73
N GLU A 632 6.47 20.71 14.64
CA GLU A 632 7.69 21.55 14.74
C GLU A 632 7.35 22.96 15.23
N GLU A 633 6.23 23.50 14.74
CA GLU A 633 5.71 24.81 15.11
C GLU A 633 5.19 24.83 16.55
N ASP A 634 4.68 23.71 17.05
CA ASP A 634 4.07 23.57 18.36
C ASP A 634 4.46 22.24 19.05
N PRO A 635 5.72 22.12 19.53
CA PRO A 635 6.25 20.88 20.09
C PRO A 635 5.68 20.56 21.46
N PHE A 636 5.68 19.30 21.84
CA PHE A 636 5.31 18.88 23.19
C PHE A 636 6.25 19.48 24.23
N LEU A 637 5.66 20.12 25.24
CA LEU A 637 6.40 20.83 26.28
C LEU A 637 6.70 19.89 27.46
N ILE A 638 7.99 19.78 27.80
CA ILE A 638 8.50 18.89 28.84
C ILE A 638 9.02 19.71 30.02
N SER A 639 8.41 19.50 31.18
CA SER A 639 8.73 20.19 32.43
C SER A 639 9.06 19.26 33.62
N THR A 640 8.88 17.95 33.46
CA THR A 640 9.10 16.97 34.54
C THR A 640 9.77 15.68 34.02
N PRO A 641 10.43 14.90 34.90
CA PRO A 641 10.98 13.58 34.53
C PRO A 641 9.92 12.61 34.02
N GLN A 642 8.69 12.66 34.56
CA GLN A 642 7.57 11.83 34.09
C GLN A 642 7.17 12.20 32.65
N GLN A 643 7.09 13.50 32.35
CA GLN A 643 6.81 13.97 30.98
C GLN A 643 7.93 13.57 30.02
N PHE A 644 9.18 13.69 30.47
CA PHE A 644 10.33 13.25 29.68
C PHE A 644 10.27 11.73 29.42
N ASP A 645 9.90 10.92 30.41
CA ASP A 645 9.70 9.48 30.23
C ASP A 645 8.61 9.17 29.21
N CYS A 646 7.51 9.93 29.18
CA CYS A 646 6.40 9.72 28.24
C CYS A 646 6.79 9.91 26.77
N ILE A 647 7.92 10.54 26.44
CA ILE A 647 8.43 10.70 25.07
C ILE A 647 8.52 9.36 24.33
N ARG A 648 8.76 8.26 25.05
CA ARG A 648 8.80 6.90 24.48
C ARG A 648 7.53 6.50 23.72
N ASN A 649 6.39 7.07 24.06
CA ASN A 649 5.12 6.77 23.38
C ASN A 649 4.85 7.69 22.17
N TYR A 650 5.74 8.65 21.91
CA TYR A 650 5.58 9.73 20.92
C TYR A 650 6.89 9.97 20.14
N ARG A 651 7.76 8.96 20.01
CA ARG A 651 9.16 9.06 19.53
C ARG A 651 9.39 9.77 18.20
N ASN A 652 8.36 9.87 17.36
CA ASN A 652 8.39 10.52 16.04
C ASN A 652 7.93 11.98 16.04
N GLN A 653 7.66 12.55 17.22
CA GLN A 653 7.14 13.91 17.40
C GLN A 653 8.23 14.91 17.80
N CYS A 654 7.84 16.18 17.94
CA CYS A 654 8.70 17.25 18.45
C CYS A 654 8.53 17.48 19.95
N PHE A 655 9.64 17.72 20.63
CA PHE A 655 9.70 17.98 22.06
C PHE A 655 10.54 19.21 22.36
N ARG A 656 10.14 19.99 23.37
CA ARG A 656 10.91 21.11 23.89
C ARG A 656 10.95 21.09 25.41
N LEU A 657 12.14 21.20 26.00
CA LEU A 657 12.28 21.41 27.43
C LEU A 657 11.86 22.84 27.82
N MET A 658 11.21 22.95 28.97
CA MET A 658 10.77 24.23 29.54
C MET A 658 11.45 24.56 30.88
N ASN A 659 12.18 23.61 31.46
CA ASN A 659 12.99 23.76 32.66
C ASN A 659 14.06 22.65 32.70
N ASP A 660 14.94 22.72 33.69
CA ASP A 660 15.86 21.63 34.01
C ASP A 660 15.10 20.40 34.54
N ILE A 661 15.48 19.21 34.07
CA ILE A 661 14.89 17.92 34.41
C ILE A 661 15.86 17.13 35.29
N ASP A 662 15.57 17.08 36.58
CA ASP A 662 16.36 16.31 37.54
C ASP A 662 15.76 14.90 37.73
N PHE A 663 16.53 13.88 37.35
CA PHE A 663 16.17 12.46 37.51
C PHE A 663 16.55 11.89 38.89
N SER A 664 17.05 12.73 39.81
CA SER A 664 17.33 12.28 41.17
C SER A 664 16.06 11.70 41.84
N GLY A 665 16.12 10.41 42.20
CA GLY A 665 14.98 9.71 42.81
C GLY A 665 13.81 9.39 41.88
N TYR A 666 13.96 9.60 40.56
CA TYR A 666 12.95 9.16 39.59
C TYR A 666 12.88 7.62 39.53
N VAL A 667 11.66 7.10 39.55
CA VAL A 667 11.32 5.69 39.31
C VAL A 667 10.14 5.67 38.36
N ARG A 668 10.13 4.74 37.40
CA ARG A 668 9.01 4.61 36.46
C ARG A 668 7.76 4.12 37.19
N GLU A 669 6.60 4.37 36.61
CA GLU A 669 5.31 4.02 37.24
C GLU A 669 5.15 2.52 37.52
N ASP A 670 5.80 1.66 36.73
CA ASP A 670 5.83 0.20 36.91
C ASP A 670 6.82 -0.26 37.99
N GLY A 671 7.50 0.68 38.67
CA GLY A 671 8.51 0.41 39.68
C GLY A 671 9.89 0.07 39.11
N SER A 672 10.06 0.10 37.78
CA SER A 672 11.35 -0.13 37.13
C SER A 672 12.24 1.13 37.11
N GLY A 673 13.54 0.92 36.91
CA GLY A 673 14.49 2.01 36.64
C GLY A 673 14.31 2.59 35.24
N TRP A 674 15.07 3.62 34.90
CA TRP A 674 15.02 4.24 33.58
C TRP A 674 15.34 3.23 32.46
N TRP A 675 14.56 3.33 31.37
CA TRP A 675 14.82 2.65 30.11
C TRP A 675 15.00 3.69 29.00
N PRO A 676 15.95 3.51 28.07
CA PRO A 676 16.20 4.47 26.99
C PRO A 676 14.92 4.86 26.23
N LEU A 677 14.89 6.08 25.70
CA LEU A 677 13.72 6.54 24.94
C LEU A 677 13.53 5.70 23.68
N GLY A 678 14.55 5.49 22.87
CA GLY A 678 14.54 4.63 21.68
C GLY A 678 15.14 3.25 21.93
N GLU A 679 14.65 2.21 21.25
CA GLU A 679 15.12 0.83 21.41
C GLU A 679 15.82 0.30 20.16
N TRP A 680 16.69 -0.68 20.35
CA TRP A 680 17.24 -1.43 19.24
C TRP A 680 16.21 -2.43 18.73
N GLY A 681 15.76 -2.20 17.49
CA GLY A 681 14.99 -3.16 16.74
C GLY A 681 15.54 -3.38 15.33
N ASN A 682 15.34 -4.59 14.82
CA ASN A 682 15.40 -4.93 13.40
C ASN A 682 13.99 -5.26 12.91
N GLY A 683 13.73 -5.10 11.60
CA GLY A 683 12.39 -5.33 11.04
C GLY A 683 11.31 -4.48 11.71
N GLU A 684 10.20 -5.10 12.11
CA GLU A 684 9.07 -4.46 12.79
C GLU A 684 9.45 -3.72 14.08
N ARG A 685 10.54 -4.11 14.77
CA ARG A 685 10.98 -3.44 16.00
C ARG A 685 11.72 -2.12 15.74
N ALA A 686 12.05 -1.79 14.49
CA ALA A 686 12.70 -0.51 14.15
C ALA A 686 11.83 0.72 14.53
N ILE A 687 10.51 0.53 14.67
CA ILE A 687 9.54 1.56 15.11
C ILE A 687 9.82 2.08 16.52
N GLU A 688 10.60 1.35 17.30
CA GLU A 688 10.88 1.67 18.69
C GLU A 688 12.06 2.64 18.84
N ARG A 689 12.74 3.00 17.75
CA ARG A 689 13.85 3.99 17.73
C ARG A 689 13.33 5.42 17.90
N PHE A 690 14.17 6.32 18.40
CA PHE A 690 13.83 7.74 18.45
C PHE A 690 14.10 8.40 17.09
N ASN A 691 13.06 8.95 16.47
CA ASN A 691 13.08 9.55 15.12
C ASN A 691 12.33 10.90 15.04
N GLY A 692 12.30 11.61 16.17
CA GLY A 692 11.65 12.92 16.32
C GLY A 692 12.65 14.07 16.42
N ILE A 693 12.15 15.24 16.84
CA ILE A 693 12.98 16.43 17.13
C ILE A 693 12.95 16.66 18.63
N PHE A 694 14.12 16.74 19.26
CA PHE A 694 14.26 17.09 20.67
C PHE A 694 15.06 18.38 20.82
N ASP A 695 14.39 19.45 21.25
CA ASP A 695 15.01 20.74 21.56
C ASP A 695 15.14 20.93 23.07
N GLY A 696 16.37 20.82 23.59
CA GLY A 696 16.67 21.07 24.99
C GLY A 696 16.46 22.53 25.40
N ASN A 697 16.31 23.46 24.45
CA ASN A 697 16.02 24.88 24.69
C ASN A 697 16.99 25.54 25.70
N GLY A 698 18.22 25.04 25.78
CA GLY A 698 19.26 25.47 26.72
C GLY A 698 19.15 24.89 28.14
N TYR A 699 18.13 24.10 28.43
CA TYR A 699 17.94 23.43 29.72
C TYR A 699 18.72 22.11 29.83
N SER A 700 18.76 21.57 31.04
CA SER A 700 19.54 20.40 31.39
C SER A 700 18.71 19.16 31.77
N VAL A 701 19.25 17.98 31.46
CA VAL A 701 18.86 16.69 32.04
C VAL A 701 19.94 16.28 33.03
N THR A 702 19.60 16.06 34.29
CA THR A 702 20.59 15.85 35.35
C THR A 702 20.37 14.59 36.17
N ASN A 703 21.47 14.05 36.72
CA ASN A 703 21.47 13.01 37.76
C ASN A 703 20.76 11.69 37.37
N LEU A 704 20.65 11.38 36.08
CA LEU A 704 20.15 10.08 35.63
C LEU A 704 21.19 9.00 35.90
N HIS A 705 20.81 7.94 36.61
CA HIS A 705 21.68 6.79 36.88
C HIS A 705 21.06 5.51 36.35
N ILE A 706 21.79 4.80 35.48
CA ILE A 706 21.39 3.53 34.92
C ILE A 706 22.58 2.56 34.98
N GLU A 707 22.38 1.40 35.60
CA GLU A 707 23.35 0.30 35.60
C GLU A 707 22.63 -1.00 35.33
N MET A 708 22.85 -1.57 34.14
CA MET A 708 22.17 -2.77 33.69
C MET A 708 22.90 -3.44 32.54
N LYS A 709 22.93 -4.78 32.52
CA LYS A 709 23.47 -5.57 31.41
C LYS A 709 22.50 -5.56 30.23
N ALA A 710 22.53 -4.48 29.45
CA ALA A 710 21.74 -4.28 28.23
C ALA A 710 22.54 -3.48 27.19
N HIS A 711 22.20 -3.69 25.92
CA HIS A 711 22.75 -2.95 24.78
C HIS A 711 22.09 -1.57 24.65
N ASP A 712 22.81 -0.63 24.03
CA ASP A 712 22.31 0.70 23.65
C ASP A 712 21.80 1.56 24.83
N LEU A 713 22.20 1.21 26.05
CA LEU A 713 21.84 1.93 27.27
C LEU A 713 22.35 3.38 27.18
N SER A 714 21.43 4.33 27.32
CA SER A 714 21.67 5.78 27.22
C SER A 714 20.37 6.53 27.55
N ILE A 715 20.35 7.86 27.42
CA ILE A 715 19.11 8.65 27.56
C ILE A 715 18.16 8.33 26.39
N PHE A 716 18.61 8.52 25.15
CA PHE A 716 17.79 8.38 23.95
C PHE A 716 17.82 7.00 23.33
N GLY A 717 18.74 6.12 23.74
CA GLY A 717 18.87 4.78 23.18
C GLY A 717 19.37 4.82 21.74
N VAL A 718 18.61 4.20 20.84
CA VAL A 718 18.92 4.22 19.40
C VAL A 718 18.19 5.38 18.73
N VAL A 719 18.96 6.23 18.06
CA VAL A 719 18.50 7.45 17.39
C VAL A 719 18.62 7.27 15.87
N GLU A 720 17.55 7.50 15.12
CA GLU A 720 17.53 7.35 13.67
C GLU A 720 16.67 8.42 12.99
N ASN A 721 17.16 9.06 11.92
CA ASN A 721 16.44 10.13 11.22
C ASN A 721 15.91 11.23 12.17
N ALA A 722 16.67 11.58 13.21
CA ALA A 722 16.27 12.47 14.28
C ALA A 722 17.12 13.74 14.34
N GLU A 723 16.62 14.74 15.06
CA GLU A 723 17.39 15.93 15.46
C GLU A 723 17.36 16.09 16.98
N ILE A 724 18.52 16.19 17.62
CA ILE A 724 18.64 16.51 19.05
C ILE A 724 19.50 17.76 19.18
N LYS A 725 18.95 18.84 19.76
CA LYS A 725 19.64 20.13 19.84
C LYS A 725 19.52 20.85 21.17
N ASN A 726 20.45 21.77 21.42
CA ASN A 726 20.40 22.76 22.51
C ASN A 726 20.20 22.15 23.90
N LEU A 727 20.85 21.02 24.19
CA LEU A 727 20.64 20.25 25.42
C LEU A 727 21.91 20.18 26.26
N LYS A 728 21.78 20.37 27.56
CA LYS A 728 22.83 20.04 28.53
C LYS A 728 22.48 18.73 29.24
N VAL A 729 23.45 17.83 29.41
CA VAL A 729 23.30 16.62 30.22
C VAL A 729 24.37 16.65 31.29
N GLU A 730 24.00 16.58 32.56
CA GLU A 730 24.94 16.77 33.67
C GLU A 730 24.83 15.69 34.74
N ASN A 731 25.98 15.24 35.26
CA ASN A 731 26.08 14.26 36.35
C ASN A 731 25.29 12.95 36.09
N CYS A 732 25.18 12.53 34.84
CA CYS A 732 24.52 11.27 34.48
C CYS A 732 25.51 10.11 34.48
N VAL A 733 25.06 8.91 34.82
CA VAL A 733 25.90 7.71 34.91
C VAL A 733 25.22 6.57 34.15
N ILE A 734 25.87 6.08 33.11
CA ILE A 734 25.38 5.04 32.22
C ILE A 734 26.36 3.87 32.24
N ILE A 735 25.92 2.72 32.75
CA ILE A 735 26.77 1.53 32.91
C ILE A 735 26.06 0.33 32.27
N GLY A 736 26.67 -0.28 31.25
CA GLY A 736 26.03 -1.36 30.48
C GLY A 736 26.96 -2.23 29.66
N GLU A 737 26.44 -2.78 28.56
CA GLU A 737 27.19 -3.59 27.59
C GLU A 737 26.90 -3.20 26.12
N GLY A 738 27.64 -3.78 25.18
CA GLY A 738 27.39 -3.57 23.74
C GLY A 738 27.86 -2.22 23.22
N ARG A 739 26.94 -1.35 22.82
CA ARG A 739 27.23 0.01 22.34
C ARG A 739 26.63 1.02 23.30
N LEU A 740 27.44 1.90 23.86
CA LEU A 740 26.97 2.89 24.83
C LEU A 740 27.37 4.31 24.43
N GLY A 741 26.57 5.26 24.87
CA GLY A 741 26.89 6.67 24.96
C GLY A 741 26.04 7.32 26.06
N VAL A 742 26.40 8.52 26.51
CA VAL A 742 25.55 9.21 27.50
C VAL A 742 24.21 9.61 26.86
N LEU A 743 24.26 10.22 25.68
CA LEU A 743 23.07 10.67 24.96
C LEU A 743 22.41 9.52 24.18
N SER A 744 23.18 8.80 23.36
CA SER A 744 22.68 7.71 22.51
C SER A 744 23.62 6.51 22.47
N GLY A 745 23.07 5.30 22.40
CA GLY A 745 23.81 4.05 22.23
C GLY A 745 24.27 3.83 20.78
N ALA A 746 23.46 4.24 19.80
CA ALA A 746 23.82 4.27 18.39
C ALA A 746 23.02 5.36 17.67
N THR A 747 23.62 5.96 16.64
CA THR A 747 23.01 7.08 15.92
C THR A 747 23.14 6.88 14.40
N PHE A 748 22.00 6.94 13.71
CA PHE A 748 21.85 6.65 12.27
C PHE A 748 21.19 7.85 11.57
N SER A 749 21.78 8.33 10.47
CA SER A 749 21.16 9.36 9.61
C SER A 749 20.57 10.56 10.38
N SER A 750 21.22 10.99 11.48
CA SER A 750 20.67 11.96 12.43
C SER A 750 21.63 13.14 12.64
N LYS A 751 21.09 14.24 13.16
CA LYS A 751 21.86 15.43 13.54
C LYS A 751 21.80 15.66 15.06
N ILE A 752 22.95 15.81 15.69
CA ILE A 752 23.06 16.23 17.10
C ILE A 752 23.87 17.53 17.16
N GLU A 753 23.25 18.61 17.64
CA GLU A 753 23.82 19.96 17.57
C GLU A 753 23.74 20.70 18.90
N ASN A 754 24.80 21.43 19.28
CA ASN A 754 24.81 22.28 20.48
C ASN A 754 24.45 21.49 21.77
N VAL A 755 24.97 20.26 21.89
CA VAL A 755 24.77 19.39 23.06
C VAL A 755 26.02 19.35 23.94
N SER A 756 25.85 19.52 25.25
CA SER A 756 26.93 19.46 26.23
C SER A 756 26.73 18.34 27.24
N ILE A 757 27.64 17.37 27.30
CA ILE A 757 27.72 16.35 28.35
C ILE A 757 28.73 16.83 29.39
N ILE A 758 28.31 17.00 30.64
CA ILE A 758 29.12 17.58 31.71
C ILE A 758 29.19 16.60 32.89
N ASN A 759 30.39 16.31 33.37
CA ASN A 759 30.65 15.48 34.56
C ASN A 759 29.90 14.13 34.57
N SER A 760 29.65 13.56 33.39
CA SER A 760 28.88 12.33 33.24
C SER A 760 29.79 11.12 32.98
N ARG A 761 29.32 9.92 33.30
CA ARG A 761 30.07 8.67 33.15
C ARG A 761 29.39 7.73 32.17
N CYS A 762 30.16 7.11 31.30
CA CYS A 762 29.69 6.07 30.38
C CYS A 762 30.65 4.87 30.42
N GLU A 763 30.21 3.75 30.99
CA GLU A 763 31.08 2.60 31.26
C GLU A 763 30.51 1.31 30.68
N ASN A 764 31.16 0.80 29.64
CA ASN A 764 30.87 -0.50 29.07
C ASN A 764 31.71 -1.58 29.76
N ARG A 765 31.37 -1.86 31.03
CA ARG A 765 32.10 -2.81 31.89
C ARG A 765 31.37 -4.11 32.17
N LEU A 766 30.11 -4.23 31.75
CA LEU A 766 29.28 -5.43 31.98
C LEU A 766 29.34 -6.43 30.81
N SER A 767 30.05 -6.08 29.73
CA SER A 767 30.18 -6.88 28.50
C SER A 767 31.20 -8.02 28.62
N ASP A 768 30.79 -9.20 28.16
CA ASP A 768 31.63 -10.38 27.91
C ASP A 768 32.14 -10.45 26.45
N HIS A 769 31.56 -9.68 25.52
CA HIS A 769 31.91 -9.65 24.10
C HIS A 769 31.50 -8.30 23.47
N GLY A 770 32.39 -7.59 22.77
CA GLY A 770 32.02 -6.33 22.11
C GLY A 770 31.74 -5.21 23.11
N SER A 771 32.69 -4.29 23.28
CA SER A 771 32.62 -3.20 24.25
C SER A 771 32.96 -1.88 23.58
N ASN A 772 31.91 -1.12 23.23
CA ASN A 772 32.01 0.21 22.63
C ASN A 772 31.36 1.26 23.54
N ALA A 773 32.05 2.37 23.81
CA ALA A 773 31.49 3.51 24.56
C ALA A 773 31.99 4.85 24.01
N GLY A 774 31.12 5.85 23.95
CA GLY A 774 31.52 7.24 23.72
C GLY A 774 30.97 8.20 24.76
N GLY A 775 31.67 9.31 24.98
CA GLY A 775 31.25 10.31 25.97
C GLY A 775 29.92 10.98 25.62
N LEU A 776 29.59 11.11 24.33
CA LEU A 776 28.30 11.62 23.83
C LEU A 776 27.46 10.49 23.24
N THR A 777 27.97 9.82 22.21
CA THR A 777 27.24 8.76 21.48
C THR A 777 28.05 7.48 21.44
N GLY A 778 27.40 6.33 21.24
CA GLY A 778 28.08 5.15 20.73
C GLY A 778 28.43 5.31 19.23
N PRO A 779 28.30 4.25 18.42
CA PRO A 779 28.65 4.31 16.99
C PRO A 779 27.77 5.28 16.19
N LEU A 780 28.41 6.00 15.26
CA LEU A 780 27.81 6.94 14.32
C LEU A 780 27.77 6.36 12.90
N TYR A 781 26.60 6.44 12.27
CA TYR A 781 26.38 6.03 10.88
C TYR A 781 25.68 7.14 10.11
N GLN A 782 26.29 7.59 9.01
CA GLN A 782 25.75 8.62 8.12
C GLN A 782 25.18 9.84 8.87
N SER A 783 25.80 10.23 9.98
CA SER A 783 25.26 11.19 10.95
C SER A 783 26.19 12.39 11.16
N VAL A 784 25.64 13.50 11.67
CA VAL A 784 26.38 14.74 11.92
C VAL A 784 26.34 15.10 13.41
N ILE A 785 27.51 15.25 14.02
CA ILE A 785 27.70 15.84 15.36
C ILE A 785 28.32 17.22 15.18
N GLU A 786 27.67 18.27 15.68
CA GLU A 786 28.11 19.64 15.46
C GLU A 786 28.05 20.47 16.75
N ASN A 787 29.10 21.24 17.04
CA ASN A 787 29.18 22.13 18.20
C ASN A 787 28.90 21.43 19.55
N CYS A 788 29.35 20.19 19.70
CA CYS A 788 29.11 19.39 20.89
C CYS A 788 30.32 19.37 21.84
N LEU A 789 30.04 19.31 23.13
CA LEU A 789 31.03 19.36 24.21
C LEU A 789 30.88 18.15 25.13
N VAL A 790 31.98 17.45 25.43
CA VAL A 790 32.05 16.48 26.53
C VAL A 790 33.08 16.99 27.54
N LYS A 791 32.63 17.48 28.68
CA LYS A 791 33.48 18.16 29.67
C LYS A 791 33.50 17.43 31.01
N GLY A 792 34.69 16.99 31.43
CA GLY A 792 34.87 16.18 32.63
C GLY A 792 34.14 14.84 32.56
N GLY A 793 34.19 14.07 33.66
CA GLY A 793 33.61 12.73 33.71
C GLY A 793 34.56 11.64 33.19
N TYR A 794 34.02 10.46 32.92
CA TYR A 794 34.81 9.26 32.62
C TYR A 794 34.13 8.34 31.61
N VAL A 795 34.88 7.86 30.61
CA VAL A 795 34.38 6.94 29.58
C VAL A 795 35.26 5.69 29.56
N PHE A 796 34.63 4.51 29.66
CA PHE A 796 35.32 3.22 29.66
C PHE A 796 34.72 2.25 28.66
N ALA A 797 35.56 1.61 27.84
CA ALA A 797 35.22 0.41 27.08
C ALA A 797 36.46 -0.39 26.71
N LYS A 798 36.34 -1.71 26.55
CA LYS A 798 37.47 -2.57 26.18
C LYS A 798 37.87 -2.38 24.70
N ASP A 799 36.91 -2.43 23.77
CA ASP A 799 37.23 -2.56 22.34
C ASP A 799 37.36 -1.22 21.63
N CYS A 800 36.40 -0.31 21.83
CA CYS A 800 36.38 0.98 21.14
C CYS A 800 35.83 2.09 22.04
N VAL A 801 36.69 3.03 22.41
CA VAL A 801 36.32 4.14 23.29
C VAL A 801 36.69 5.48 22.67
N GLY A 802 35.78 6.45 22.73
CA GLY A 802 36.04 7.81 22.25
C GLY A 802 35.43 8.90 23.12
N GLY A 803 36.10 10.04 23.20
CA GLY A 803 35.64 11.16 24.02
C GLY A 803 34.31 11.76 23.56
N ILE A 804 33.99 11.70 22.27
CA ILE A 804 32.68 12.04 21.70
C ILE A 804 31.94 10.78 21.28
N SER A 805 32.52 9.98 20.38
CA SER A 805 31.89 8.78 19.82
C SER A 805 32.81 7.57 19.86
N SER A 806 32.25 6.38 20.10
CA SER A 806 33.06 5.16 20.07
C SER A 806 33.64 4.89 18.67
N SER A 807 32.83 4.98 17.62
CA SER A 807 33.27 4.79 16.23
C SER A 807 32.38 5.53 15.25
N MET A 808 32.88 5.80 14.05
CA MET A 808 32.10 6.46 12.99
C MET A 808 32.33 5.82 11.61
N SER A 809 31.30 5.82 10.77
CA SER A 809 31.40 5.50 9.34
C SER A 809 32.06 6.64 8.55
N SER A 810 32.66 6.30 7.41
CA SER A 810 33.32 7.27 6.50
C SER A 810 32.44 8.42 6.00
N ASP A 811 31.12 8.28 6.04
CA ASP A 811 30.13 9.28 5.64
C ASP A 811 29.54 10.09 6.82
N SER A 812 29.99 9.84 8.05
CA SER A 812 29.63 10.65 9.23
C SER A 812 30.56 11.85 9.40
N GLN A 813 30.12 12.88 10.14
CA GLN A 813 30.90 14.09 10.40
C GLN A 813 30.86 14.49 11.88
N ILE A 814 32.00 14.91 12.43
CA ILE A 814 32.11 15.55 13.76
C ILE A 814 32.79 16.90 13.56
N ILE A 815 32.05 17.98 13.85
CA ILE A 815 32.41 19.35 13.50
C ILE A 815 32.41 20.20 14.77
N ASN A 816 33.44 21.05 14.94
CA ASN A 816 33.54 22.03 16.03
C ASN A 816 33.26 21.45 17.43
N SER A 817 33.66 20.20 17.67
CA SER A 817 33.35 19.48 18.90
C SER A 817 34.61 19.21 19.72
N TYR A 818 34.46 19.15 21.04
CA TYR A 818 35.58 19.06 21.98
C TYR A 818 35.29 18.07 23.10
N SER A 819 36.31 17.35 23.55
CA SER A 819 36.25 16.47 24.72
C SER A 819 37.47 16.65 25.63
N ASP A 820 37.25 16.72 26.94
CA ASP A 820 38.30 16.66 27.98
C ASP A 820 38.01 15.66 29.11
N CYS A 821 37.13 14.70 28.88
CA CYS A 821 36.86 13.63 29.84
C CYS A 821 38.04 12.66 29.98
N ASP A 822 38.08 11.96 31.10
CA ASP A 822 39.02 10.85 31.28
C ASP A 822 38.53 9.65 30.45
N ILE A 823 39.43 9.06 29.65
CA ILE A 823 39.10 7.96 28.74
C ILE A 823 39.99 6.77 29.04
N GLU A 824 39.39 5.59 29.22
CA GLU A 824 40.09 4.33 29.45
C GLU A 824 39.58 3.24 28.50
N GLY A 825 40.51 2.55 27.84
CA GLY A 825 40.19 1.38 27.02
C GLY A 825 41.43 0.58 26.65
N THR A 826 41.23 -0.62 26.08
CA THR A 826 42.33 -1.56 25.83
C THR A 826 42.76 -1.64 24.38
N SER A 827 41.85 -1.45 23.41
CA SER A 827 42.14 -1.63 21.98
C SER A 827 42.16 -0.31 21.20
N ASN A 828 41.00 0.24 20.82
CA ASN A 828 40.93 1.50 20.05
C ASN A 828 40.49 2.64 20.98
N VAL A 829 41.41 3.57 21.26
CA VAL A 829 41.20 4.68 22.20
C VAL A 829 41.48 5.99 21.49
N GLY A 830 40.52 6.90 21.44
CA GLY A 830 40.70 8.21 20.82
C GLY A 830 40.06 9.35 21.61
N GLY A 831 40.73 10.51 21.64
CA GLY A 831 40.23 11.69 22.37
C GLY A 831 38.89 12.23 21.85
N ILE A 832 38.56 11.97 20.58
CA ILE A 832 37.26 12.35 19.98
C ILE A 832 36.53 11.10 19.49
N VAL A 833 37.16 10.31 18.60
CA VAL A 833 36.60 9.06 18.07
C VAL A 833 37.56 7.92 18.31
N GLY A 834 37.07 6.77 18.79
CA GLY A 834 37.89 5.57 18.99
C GLY A 834 38.34 4.94 17.67
N LYS A 835 37.43 4.80 16.70
CA LYS A 835 37.72 4.21 15.37
C LYS A 835 36.90 4.86 14.24
N VAL A 836 37.55 5.13 13.10
CA VAL A 836 36.87 5.48 11.84
C VAL A 836 36.85 4.22 10.96
N ASN A 837 35.66 3.82 10.49
CA ASN A 837 35.43 2.60 9.71
C ASN A 837 35.45 2.83 8.21
#